data_AF-A0A970D7T6-F1
#
_entry.id   AF-A0A970D7T6-F1
#
_cell.length_a   1.000
_cell.length_b   1.000
_cell.length_c   1.000
_cell.angle_alpha   90.00
_cell.angle_beta   90.00
_cell.angle_gamma   90.00
#
_symmetry.space_group_name_H-M   'P 1'
#
loop_
_entity.id
_entity.type
_entity.pdbx_description
1 polymer ?
#
loop_
_entity_poly.entity_id
_entity_poly.type
_entity_poly.pdbx_seq_one_letter_code
_entity_poly.pdbx_strand_id
1 'polypeptide(L)'
;MKQKPYLRIQALVLVLLLILTSFVVFPQQVQADPMVAADEESTPAGSSTEDQTPDVPAGSSIEDQTDLEQIENETKVETAADFTEELPDTPVESTIKTENNPEKSDDAHDDIMPLSESDEVQQLSEDSIKENPNDQIPDIEKTDLAIADNLARTLKLQGDFEFDPITGTITNYLGSDTVVDIPSEINGTAVTALGDNAFKARQLTGVTIPNGIIKIGDYTFDSNGLTSLTIPDSVTQIGRNAFSYNELTSVTISNGITSIGNSVFAFNDLESVTIPYGVTTIGWGAFSNNKLTSVTLYDSVTSIRGTAFGNNLLTGITIPDSVTYLSGFNNNQLNSITIPSSVTEIGNYAFEANQFSGVTLHDGITRIGDYAFSGNQLENIVIPDSVTEIGANAFSFNELTSITFPNGITSIGNSVFAFNNLESITIPYGVTTIGWGAFANNKLTSVTLYDSITSIGGAAFGNNLLTGITIPDSVTSLSGFNNNQLNSITIPSNVTEIGDYAFEANLFSGVTINDGITRIGDYAFASNQLENIVIPDTVTEVGEYAFESNLLASITVGTSVANIGAGAFRSNQLTGLTIPASVNLIGEAAFSFNKIGSVIIPDSVTEIGANAFSFNELTSVTISNSVTSMEDSVFAFNKLESVIIPDGVLTIGMGAFANNQLTSVTIPGSVTQIGWRAFGSNQLPGVIIPGSVTEIGAAAFQSNKLTSIIIPDNVTEISWRAFQDNKLESVTIPEGVVSIGWGAFADNLLPEVTIPDSVTTIGYEAFAQNLLPEVTIPGNITSIENGVFKNNRLTGITIPYGVTSIGLEAFRYNQLTSVIFLGNVTDIGWGAFANNQLTEVTIPNSVTSIGRNAFVQNPISATPIPESIESITDIDSEGDVFVLISNPSIEQIQAYCFNSLIENTYIKAGSNIRNLPGGEIIATLKMPIYITGTIKGFWLKFTYNGSTAYVARSVTTTSPPPINGYANGSVNVRNAPYGNIIGLLSLGQNVSGILEENWVKFDYSGTNGYVNASVLRAEPFEATRYVKTGSNIRSTPGGTVIETLTMPIFVIGTREGDYLKFVYKGQTAYAHQSVTTTTSPPITGYTGGLVNVRNAPNGSIIGTLPANRKVSGTLIGNWVKFNYSGRIGYVYAPLLK
;
A
#
# COMPACT_ATOMS: atom_id res chain seq x y z
N MET A 1 32.52 -14.37 12.23
CA MET A 1 31.14 -14.18 12.78
C MET A 1 31.18 -13.19 13.96
N LYS A 2 30.67 -11.95 13.84
CA LYS A 2 30.19 -11.11 14.99
C LYS A 2 29.63 -9.70 14.61
N GLN A 3 29.03 -9.51 13.44
CA GLN A 3 28.32 -8.26 13.07
C GLN A 3 26.82 -8.50 12.91
N LYS A 4 26.06 -8.57 14.02
CA LYS A 4 24.58 -8.67 14.02
C LYS A 4 23.80 -7.80 15.05
N PRO A 5 24.39 -7.03 16.00
CA PRO A 5 23.60 -6.08 16.79
C PRO A 5 23.35 -4.76 16.05
N TYR A 6 24.31 -4.24 15.28
CA TYR A 6 24.25 -2.88 14.71
C TYR A 6 23.12 -2.69 13.68
N LEU A 7 23.04 -3.55 12.65
CA LEU A 7 21.95 -3.49 11.67
C LEU A 7 20.56 -3.67 12.29
N ARG A 8 20.44 -4.32 13.45
CA ARG A 8 19.16 -4.46 14.18
C ARG A 8 18.73 -3.18 14.90
N ILE A 9 19.65 -2.28 15.19
CA ILE A 9 19.35 -0.96 15.76
C ILE A 9 18.96 -0.01 14.63
N GLN A 10 19.72 0.04 13.53
CA GLN A 10 19.37 0.83 12.34
C GLN A 10 18.00 0.42 11.76
N ALA A 11 17.72 -0.87 11.62
CA ALA A 11 16.41 -1.34 11.17
C ALA A 11 15.27 -0.99 12.14
N LEU A 12 15.52 -0.90 13.45
CA LEU A 12 14.52 -0.49 14.43
C LEU A 12 14.26 1.03 14.39
N VAL A 13 15.30 1.84 14.15
CA VAL A 13 15.20 3.29 13.96
C VAL A 13 14.47 3.63 12.66
N LEU A 14 14.79 2.94 11.56
CA LEU A 14 14.09 3.13 10.27
C LEU A 14 12.60 2.77 10.37
N VAL A 15 12.27 1.68 11.09
CA VAL A 15 10.86 1.32 11.39
C VAL A 15 10.18 2.34 12.32
N LEU A 16 10.91 2.98 13.25
CA LEU A 16 10.35 4.05 14.08
C LEU A 16 10.03 5.32 13.25
N LEU A 17 10.93 5.69 12.34
CA LEU A 17 10.73 6.81 11.39
C LEU A 17 9.53 6.56 10.47
N LEU A 18 9.41 5.36 9.89
CA LEU A 18 8.28 4.96 9.06
C LEU A 18 6.93 4.89 9.82
N ILE A 19 6.95 4.76 11.14
CA ILE A 19 5.74 4.82 11.98
C ILE A 19 5.37 6.27 12.34
N LEU A 20 6.35 7.19 12.41
CA LEU A 20 6.12 8.60 12.73
C LEU A 20 5.52 9.39 11.56
N THR A 21 5.83 9.03 10.31
CA THR A 21 5.23 9.67 9.11
C THR A 21 3.75 9.34 8.88
N SER A 22 3.16 8.45 9.69
CA SER A 22 1.78 7.94 9.52
C SER A 22 0.72 8.63 10.39
N PHE A 23 1.05 9.70 11.13
CA PHE A 23 0.14 10.38 12.07
C PHE A 23 -0.18 11.84 11.73
N VAL A 24 -0.70 12.09 10.52
CA VAL A 24 -1.40 13.35 10.20
C VAL A 24 -2.75 13.36 10.92
N VAL A 25 -2.84 14.11 12.03
CA VAL A 25 -4.08 14.26 12.79
C VAL A 25 -4.96 15.31 12.12
N PHE A 26 -5.93 14.85 11.32
CA PHE A 26 -7.01 15.72 10.84
C PHE A 26 -7.85 16.26 12.01
N PRO A 27 -8.09 17.58 12.12
CA PRO A 27 -9.12 18.10 13.01
C PRO A 27 -10.50 17.69 12.47
N GLN A 28 -11.25 16.88 13.24
CA GLN A 28 -12.61 16.51 12.85
C GLN A 28 -13.53 17.74 12.85
N GLN A 29 -14.36 17.86 11.82
CA GLN A 29 -15.51 18.76 11.84
C GLN A 29 -16.46 18.37 12.97
N VAL A 30 -16.64 19.25 13.96
CA VAL A 30 -17.72 19.15 14.93
C VAL A 30 -18.85 20.05 14.47
N GLN A 31 -19.97 19.43 14.07
CA GLN A 31 -21.21 20.17 13.83
C GLN A 31 -21.70 20.77 15.15
N ALA A 32 -21.95 22.08 15.18
CA ALA A 32 -22.54 22.77 16.31
C ALA A 32 -23.87 23.43 15.88
N ASP A 33 -25.00 22.90 16.36
CA ASP A 33 -26.30 23.58 16.38
C ASP A 33 -27.26 22.85 17.36
N PRO A 34 -28.36 23.45 17.85
CA PRO A 34 -28.25 24.09 19.17
C PRO A 34 -29.40 23.78 20.16
N MET A 35 -29.12 23.89 21.46
CA MET A 35 -30.10 24.14 22.55
C MET A 35 -29.31 24.58 23.81
N VAL A 36 -29.49 25.76 24.44
CA VAL A 36 -30.66 26.46 25.00
C VAL A 36 -30.88 26.19 26.50
N ALA A 37 -30.57 27.25 27.28
CA ALA A 37 -31.12 27.65 28.59
C ALA A 37 -30.70 26.91 29.90
N ALA A 38 -30.76 27.72 30.97
CA ALA A 38 -30.82 27.40 32.40
C ALA A 38 -29.55 26.83 33.10
N ASP A 39 -29.19 27.24 34.32
CA ASP A 39 -29.42 28.52 35.02
C ASP A 39 -28.56 28.61 36.30
N GLU A 40 -28.65 29.75 37.01
CA GLU A 40 -28.39 29.95 38.46
C GLU A 40 -26.98 29.75 39.09
N GLU A 41 -26.55 30.82 39.78
CA GLU A 41 -25.80 30.87 41.06
C GLU A 41 -24.44 30.13 41.24
N SER A 42 -23.36 30.76 41.73
CA SER A 42 -23.30 31.83 42.75
C SER A 42 -21.95 32.59 42.79
N THR A 43 -22.00 33.82 43.34
CA THR A 43 -20.88 34.76 43.60
C THR A 43 -20.22 34.51 44.99
N PRO A 44 -19.24 35.29 45.54
CA PRO A 44 -18.52 36.47 45.02
C PRO A 44 -16.99 36.58 45.35
N ALA A 45 -16.39 37.73 44.96
CA ALA A 45 -15.51 38.62 45.77
C ALA A 45 -14.01 38.80 45.42
N GLY A 46 -13.55 40.06 45.51
CA GLY A 46 -12.14 40.52 45.45
C GLY A 46 -11.75 41.22 44.12
N SER A 47 -12.01 42.52 43.93
CA SER A 47 -11.17 43.69 44.34
C SER A 47 -9.82 43.83 43.60
N SER A 48 -9.42 44.98 43.04
CA SER A 48 -10.06 46.32 42.92
C SER A 48 -9.17 47.30 42.10
N THR A 49 -9.79 48.32 41.46
CA THR A 49 -9.21 49.67 41.08
C THR A 49 -7.98 49.71 40.14
N GLU A 50 -7.72 50.70 39.28
CA GLU A 50 -8.34 51.98 38.84
C GLU A 50 -7.78 52.24 37.42
N ASP A 51 -8.57 52.55 36.37
CA ASP A 51 -9.17 53.86 35.97
C ASP A 51 -8.26 54.70 35.02
N GLN A 52 -8.83 55.76 34.40
CA GLN A 52 -8.21 56.82 33.55
C GLN A 52 -8.00 56.52 32.04
N THR A 53 -9.09 56.64 31.27
CA THR A 53 -9.12 57.37 29.96
C THR A 53 -9.01 58.90 30.21
N PRO A 54 -8.79 59.83 29.23
CA PRO A 54 -9.23 59.85 27.82
C PRO A 54 -8.14 60.44 26.84
N ASP A 55 -8.36 61.02 25.65
CA ASP A 55 -9.56 61.46 24.91
C ASP A 55 -9.33 61.52 23.38
N VAL A 56 -10.39 61.77 22.59
CA VAL A 56 -10.35 61.95 21.11
C VAL A 56 -10.77 63.38 20.72
N PRO A 57 -10.15 64.01 19.70
CA PRO A 57 -10.92 64.41 18.50
C PRO A 57 -10.07 64.47 17.20
N ALA A 58 -10.60 64.73 15.98
CA ALA A 58 -11.87 64.43 15.32
C ALA A 58 -11.80 64.94 13.84
N GLY A 59 -12.72 64.47 12.98
CA GLY A 59 -13.00 65.03 11.64
C GLY A 59 -12.76 64.03 10.50
N SER A 60 -13.73 63.54 9.73
CA SER A 60 -14.73 64.22 8.86
C SER A 60 -14.12 64.84 7.60
N SER A 61 -14.50 64.57 6.33
CA SER A 61 -15.40 63.63 5.62
C SER A 61 -15.82 64.34 4.29
N ILE A 62 -16.41 63.61 3.33
CA ILE A 62 -17.27 64.08 2.20
C ILE A 62 -16.59 64.41 0.85
N GLU A 63 -17.22 63.88 -0.23
CA GLU A 63 -17.19 64.17 -1.70
C GLU A 63 -15.83 64.17 -2.46
N ASP A 64 -15.64 63.68 -3.71
CA ASP A 64 -16.44 63.24 -4.89
C ASP A 64 -16.20 64.13 -6.15
N GLN A 65 -16.10 63.50 -7.34
CA GLN A 65 -16.01 64.10 -8.71
C GLN A 65 -14.70 64.87 -9.06
N THR A 66 -14.22 64.99 -10.31
CA THR A 66 -14.66 64.46 -11.64
C THR A 66 -13.49 64.44 -12.66
N ASP A 67 -13.74 63.76 -13.79
CA ASP A 67 -13.11 63.65 -15.11
C ASP A 67 -12.34 64.85 -15.76
N LEU A 68 -11.87 64.58 -17.00
CA LEU A 68 -11.41 65.47 -18.10
C LEU A 68 -9.87 65.69 -18.19
N GLU A 69 -9.23 65.69 -19.38
CA GLU A 69 -9.71 65.53 -20.76
C GLU A 69 -8.63 64.97 -21.72
N GLN A 70 -9.01 64.61 -22.96
CA GLN A 70 -8.13 64.12 -24.03
C GLN A 70 -7.43 65.26 -24.79
N ILE A 71 -6.27 65.00 -25.43
CA ILE A 71 -5.83 65.68 -26.67
C ILE A 71 -5.22 64.66 -27.67
N GLU A 72 -5.47 64.90 -28.95
CA GLU A 72 -5.02 64.21 -30.17
C GLU A 72 -3.48 64.28 -30.39
N ASN A 73 -2.75 63.27 -30.90
CA ASN A 73 -2.78 62.55 -32.21
C ASN A 73 -2.01 63.26 -33.36
N GLU A 74 -1.54 62.47 -34.34
CA GLU A 74 -0.90 62.80 -35.64
C GLU A 74 0.66 62.75 -35.81
N THR A 75 1.12 61.61 -36.33
CA THR A 75 2.05 61.41 -37.48
C THR A 75 3.08 62.47 -37.92
N LYS A 76 4.32 62.01 -38.23
CA LYS A 76 4.76 61.88 -39.64
C LYS A 76 5.99 60.97 -39.90
N VAL A 77 6.26 60.72 -41.18
CA VAL A 77 7.26 59.81 -41.77
C VAL A 77 8.07 60.55 -42.86
N GLU A 78 9.37 60.22 -43.01
CA GLU A 78 10.23 60.27 -44.23
C GLU A 78 11.61 59.65 -43.81
N THR A 79 12.13 58.53 -44.35
CA THR A 79 12.80 58.24 -45.66
C THR A 79 14.10 59.00 -45.93
N ALA A 80 15.15 58.50 -46.60
CA ALA A 80 15.64 57.14 -46.98
C ALA A 80 17.01 57.27 -47.71
N ALA A 81 17.72 56.15 -47.96
CA ALA A 81 18.78 55.96 -49.01
C ALA A 81 20.16 56.70 -48.81
N ASP A 82 21.32 56.27 -49.35
CA ASP A 82 21.75 54.96 -49.91
C ASP A 82 23.29 54.76 -50.00
N PHE A 83 23.73 53.52 -50.31
CA PHE A 83 25.01 53.02 -50.92
C PHE A 83 26.39 53.71 -50.77
N THR A 84 27.46 52.90 -50.59
CA THR A 84 28.38 52.40 -51.67
C THR A 84 29.44 51.37 -51.18
N GLU A 85 29.61 50.26 -51.93
CA GLU A 85 30.86 49.58 -52.41
C GLU A 85 32.04 49.25 -51.43
N GLU A 86 32.85 48.18 -51.54
CA GLU A 86 32.91 46.95 -52.38
C GLU A 86 33.87 45.88 -51.74
N LEU A 87 33.94 44.63 -52.25
CA LEU A 87 34.82 43.51 -51.82
C LEU A 87 35.49 42.78 -53.01
N PRO A 88 36.74 42.26 -52.86
CA PRO A 88 37.06 40.80 -52.94
C PRO A 88 38.24 40.39 -52.01
N ASP A 89 38.75 39.15 -51.82
CA ASP A 89 38.42 37.73 -52.12
C ASP A 89 39.16 36.87 -51.01
N THR A 90 38.79 35.66 -50.54
CA THR A 90 38.66 34.27 -51.09
C THR A 90 39.95 33.65 -51.69
N PRO A 91 40.22 32.31 -51.62
CA PRO A 91 39.40 31.13 -51.22
C PRO A 91 39.81 30.51 -49.83
N VAL A 92 39.01 29.73 -49.07
CA VAL A 92 38.31 28.43 -49.32
C VAL A 92 39.33 27.30 -49.60
N GLU A 93 39.44 26.17 -48.87
CA GLU A 93 38.71 25.51 -47.75
C GLU A 93 39.71 24.56 -46.99
N SER A 94 39.45 23.69 -46.00
CA SER A 94 38.26 23.18 -45.25
C SER A 94 38.69 22.39 -43.98
N THR A 95 38.04 22.55 -42.81
CA THR A 95 37.63 21.47 -41.86
C THR A 95 36.84 21.99 -40.65
N ILE A 96 35.97 21.15 -40.09
CA ILE A 96 35.04 21.47 -38.99
C ILE A 96 35.58 20.98 -37.64
N LYS A 97 35.50 21.82 -36.60
CA LYS A 97 35.06 21.43 -35.24
C LYS A 97 34.61 22.68 -34.49
N THR A 98 33.36 22.70 -34.05
CA THR A 98 32.76 23.77 -33.25
C THR A 98 33.01 23.55 -31.76
N GLU A 99 33.52 24.56 -31.08
CA GLU A 99 33.30 24.71 -29.64
C GLU A 99 31.82 25.04 -29.42
N ASN A 100 31.19 24.41 -28.42
CA ASN A 100 29.90 24.82 -27.88
C ASN A 100 29.88 24.42 -26.41
N ASN A 101 29.52 25.37 -25.55
CA ASN A 101 29.51 25.20 -24.10
C ASN A 101 28.24 24.46 -23.64
N PRO A 102 28.34 23.39 -22.83
CA PRO A 102 27.20 22.80 -22.15
C PRO A 102 27.31 23.06 -20.64
N GLU A 103 26.64 24.10 -20.15
CA GLU A 103 26.12 24.06 -18.78
C GLU A 103 24.75 23.38 -18.84
N LYS A 104 24.66 22.21 -18.21
CA LYS A 104 23.39 21.65 -17.77
C LYS A 104 23.64 20.90 -16.46
N SER A 105 22.86 21.24 -15.45
CA SER A 105 22.70 20.44 -14.24
C SER A 105 22.04 19.10 -14.59
N ASP A 106 22.33 18.10 -13.76
CA ASP A 106 21.41 17.01 -13.43
C ASP A 106 21.65 16.68 -11.94
N ASP A 107 20.57 16.33 -11.25
CA ASP A 107 20.49 16.32 -9.78
C ASP A 107 20.78 14.96 -9.12
N ALA A 108 20.69 14.98 -7.79
CA ALA A 108 20.11 13.92 -6.96
C ALA A 108 20.83 12.55 -6.86
N HIS A 109 21.43 12.40 -5.68
CA HIS A 109 21.10 11.34 -4.72
C HIS A 109 21.62 9.89 -4.84
N ASP A 110 21.99 9.41 -3.65
CA ASP A 110 21.69 8.11 -3.04
C ASP A 110 22.29 6.79 -3.58
N ASP A 111 23.30 6.38 -2.81
CA ASP A 111 23.35 5.10 -2.08
C ASP A 111 24.03 3.86 -2.71
N ILE A 112 24.86 3.25 -1.86
CA ILE A 112 25.26 1.83 -1.85
C ILE A 112 25.82 1.28 -3.19
N MET A 113 27.13 1.44 -3.39
CA MET A 113 27.88 0.46 -4.21
C MET A 113 28.01 -0.87 -3.45
N PRO A 114 27.63 -2.01 -4.06
CA PRO A 114 27.84 -3.33 -3.49
C PRO A 114 29.29 -3.81 -3.65
N LEU A 115 29.68 -4.81 -2.85
CA LEU A 115 30.95 -5.52 -3.03
C LEU A 115 30.96 -6.32 -4.35
N SER A 116 31.83 -5.96 -5.29
CA SER A 116 32.22 -6.81 -6.42
C SER A 116 33.68 -6.57 -6.79
N GLU A 117 34.46 -7.65 -6.92
CA GLU A 117 35.87 -7.62 -7.29
C GLU A 117 36.06 -7.42 -8.80
N SER A 118 36.87 -6.44 -9.23
CA SER A 118 37.94 -6.63 -10.25
C SER A 118 38.67 -5.33 -10.62
N ASP A 119 39.99 -5.46 -10.77
CA ASP A 119 40.90 -4.76 -11.69
C ASP A 119 40.81 -3.22 -11.86
N GLU A 120 41.56 -2.48 -11.02
CA GLU A 120 42.11 -1.17 -11.40
C GLU A 120 43.57 -1.27 -11.85
N VAL A 121 43.90 -0.68 -13.01
CA VAL A 121 45.28 -0.48 -13.47
C VAL A 121 45.44 0.95 -14.02
N GLN A 122 46.21 1.76 -13.29
CA GLN A 122 46.86 3.02 -13.73
C GLN A 122 46.02 4.06 -14.48
N GLN A 123 45.83 5.24 -13.86
CA GLN A 123 46.68 6.41 -14.15
C GLN A 123 46.33 7.59 -13.23
N LEU A 124 47.33 8.17 -12.57
CA LEU A 124 47.31 9.57 -12.11
C LEU A 124 48.66 10.20 -12.44
N SER A 125 48.62 11.36 -13.09
CA SER A 125 49.78 12.09 -13.57
C SER A 125 50.33 13.07 -12.54
N GLU A 126 51.54 13.55 -12.79
CA GLU A 126 52.26 14.50 -11.95
C GLU A 126 51.70 15.94 -12.05
N ASP A 127 52.30 16.81 -11.23
CA ASP A 127 52.14 18.27 -11.05
C ASP A 127 51.14 18.77 -9.98
N SER A 128 51.48 19.78 -9.15
CA SER A 128 52.71 20.61 -9.12
C SER A 128 53.17 20.99 -7.71
N ILE A 129 54.49 20.97 -7.47
CA ILE A 129 55.14 21.76 -6.40
C ILE A 129 56.29 22.55 -7.02
N LYS A 130 56.34 23.86 -6.76
CA LYS A 130 57.42 24.75 -7.21
C LYS A 130 58.52 24.80 -6.15
N GLU A 131 59.71 24.29 -6.46
CA GLU A 131 60.90 24.57 -5.65
C GLU A 131 61.73 25.73 -6.22
N ASN A 132 62.34 26.50 -5.31
CA ASN A 132 63.15 27.68 -5.61
C ASN A 132 64.63 27.29 -5.51
N PRO A 133 65.47 27.51 -6.55
CA PRO A 133 66.74 26.80 -6.65
C PRO A 133 67.85 27.44 -5.82
N ASN A 134 68.47 26.66 -4.93
CA ASN A 134 69.83 26.97 -4.49
C ASN A 134 70.60 25.76 -3.92
N ASP A 135 71.13 24.90 -4.79
CA ASP A 135 72.47 24.34 -4.54
C ASP A 135 73.23 24.07 -5.84
N GLN A 136 74.56 24.17 -5.80
CA GLN A 136 75.44 24.09 -6.98
C GLN A 136 76.46 22.97 -6.80
N ILE A 137 76.30 21.87 -7.54
CA ILE A 137 77.30 20.79 -7.67
C ILE A 137 77.60 20.60 -9.17
N PRO A 138 78.88 20.55 -9.60
CA PRO A 138 79.26 20.91 -10.97
C PRO A 138 79.21 19.77 -12.00
N ASP A 139 79.16 20.20 -13.26
CA ASP A 139 79.27 19.42 -14.50
C ASP A 139 80.50 18.47 -14.53
N ILE A 140 80.30 17.23 -15.00
CA ILE A 140 81.33 16.38 -15.61
C ILE A 140 80.72 15.72 -16.85
N GLU A 141 81.48 15.72 -17.95
CA GLU A 141 80.97 15.52 -19.31
C GLU A 141 80.46 14.11 -19.63
N LYS A 142 79.56 14.05 -20.63
CA LYS A 142 79.15 12.83 -21.33
C LYS A 142 80.33 12.08 -21.96
N THR A 143 80.23 10.75 -22.03
CA THR A 143 80.70 9.99 -23.20
C THR A 143 79.71 8.88 -23.55
N ASP A 144 79.54 8.63 -24.85
CA ASP A 144 78.60 7.66 -25.41
C ASP A 144 78.88 6.21 -25.03
N LEU A 145 77.83 5.44 -24.71
CA LEU A 145 77.85 3.97 -24.85
C LEU A 145 76.44 3.35 -24.98
N ALA A 146 75.55 4.02 -25.71
CA ALA A 146 74.42 3.33 -26.33
C ALA A 146 74.92 2.43 -27.47
N ILE A 147 74.22 1.31 -27.72
CA ILE A 147 74.55 0.31 -28.75
C ILE A 147 75.81 -0.55 -28.43
N ALA A 148 75.81 -1.28 -27.30
CA ALA A 148 76.71 -2.44 -27.14
C ALA A 148 76.30 -3.54 -26.13
N ASP A 149 75.04 -3.66 -25.66
CA ASP A 149 74.59 -4.99 -25.19
C ASP A 149 73.07 -5.22 -25.34
N ASN A 150 72.69 -5.88 -26.44
CA ASN A 150 71.40 -6.54 -26.60
C ASN A 150 71.62 -8.03 -26.91
N LEU A 151 72.60 -8.65 -26.22
CA LEU A 151 72.77 -10.10 -26.18
C LEU A 151 72.17 -10.64 -24.87
N ALA A 152 70.94 -11.15 -24.97
CA ALA A 152 70.37 -12.09 -24.01
C ALA A 152 70.34 -11.63 -22.54
N ARG A 153 69.48 -10.64 -22.23
CA ARG A 153 68.84 -10.52 -20.89
C ARG A 153 67.86 -11.67 -20.68
N THR A 154 68.38 -12.89 -20.67
CA THR A 154 67.62 -14.12 -20.42
C THR A 154 67.47 -14.28 -18.92
N LEU A 155 66.28 -13.94 -18.40
CA LEU A 155 65.87 -14.28 -17.05
C LEU A 155 66.08 -15.79 -16.83
N LYS A 156 66.74 -16.14 -15.73
CA LYS A 156 67.11 -17.53 -15.42
C LYS A 156 66.10 -18.10 -14.43
N LEU A 157 65.27 -19.02 -14.91
CA LEU A 157 64.52 -19.90 -14.05
C LEU A 157 65.49 -20.87 -13.35
N GLN A 158 65.56 -20.82 -12.02
CA GLN A 158 66.30 -21.79 -11.21
C GLN A 158 65.41 -22.32 -10.08
N GLY A 159 64.97 -23.57 -10.23
CA GLY A 159 63.93 -24.12 -9.37
C GLY A 159 62.67 -23.28 -9.52
N ASP A 160 62.14 -22.81 -8.39
CA ASP A 160 60.90 -22.04 -8.31
C ASP A 160 61.08 -20.53 -8.48
N PHE A 161 62.31 -20.05 -8.66
CA PHE A 161 62.63 -18.62 -8.75
C PHE A 161 62.99 -18.21 -10.17
N GLU A 162 62.39 -17.13 -10.66
CA GLU A 162 62.87 -16.38 -11.82
C GLU A 162 63.85 -15.30 -11.34
N PHE A 163 65.06 -15.26 -11.94
CA PHE A 163 66.15 -14.43 -11.46
C PHE A 163 66.84 -13.65 -12.58
N ASP A 164 67.06 -12.36 -12.36
CA ASP A 164 67.94 -11.52 -13.17
C ASP A 164 69.36 -11.49 -12.56
N PRO A 165 70.36 -12.16 -13.18
CA PRO A 165 71.72 -12.20 -12.67
C PRO A 165 72.52 -10.92 -12.94
N ILE A 166 71.99 -9.95 -13.68
CA ILE A 166 72.63 -8.64 -13.91
C ILE A 166 72.36 -7.73 -12.72
N THR A 167 71.14 -7.77 -12.18
CA THR A 167 70.70 -6.93 -11.04
C THR A 167 70.63 -7.69 -9.71
N GLY A 168 70.96 -8.98 -9.69
CA GLY A 168 70.87 -9.83 -8.50
C GLY A 168 69.45 -9.93 -7.94
N THR A 169 68.43 -9.88 -8.79
CA THR A 169 67.02 -9.69 -8.40
C THR A 169 66.19 -10.95 -8.67
N ILE A 170 65.45 -11.44 -7.68
CA ILE A 170 64.36 -12.41 -7.92
C ILE A 170 63.16 -11.63 -8.46
N THR A 171 62.74 -11.88 -9.70
CA THR A 171 61.63 -11.17 -10.36
C THR A 171 60.28 -11.83 -10.13
N ASN A 172 60.24 -13.15 -9.88
CA ASN A 172 59.01 -13.90 -9.71
C ASN A 172 59.25 -15.22 -8.97
N TYR A 173 58.26 -15.67 -8.20
CA TYR A 173 58.18 -16.98 -7.58
C TYR A 173 57.04 -17.78 -8.22
N LEU A 174 57.40 -18.96 -8.72
CA LEU A 174 56.58 -19.86 -9.53
C LEU A 174 56.34 -21.22 -8.84
N GLY A 175 56.87 -21.41 -7.64
CA GLY A 175 56.72 -22.63 -6.85
C GLY A 175 55.38 -22.75 -6.15
N SER A 176 55.13 -23.94 -5.60
CA SER A 176 53.90 -24.29 -4.88
C SER A 176 54.06 -24.35 -3.36
N ASP A 177 55.26 -24.13 -2.82
CA ASP A 177 55.52 -24.23 -1.39
C ASP A 177 55.07 -22.96 -0.66
N THR A 178 54.27 -23.13 0.39
CA THR A 178 53.72 -22.00 1.17
C THR A 178 54.68 -21.48 2.24
N VAL A 179 55.81 -22.14 2.47
CA VAL A 179 56.87 -21.65 3.36
C VAL A 179 58.17 -21.61 2.57
N VAL A 180 58.69 -20.41 2.33
CA VAL A 180 59.78 -20.20 1.37
C VAL A 180 61.03 -19.66 2.06
N ASP A 181 62.11 -20.45 2.03
CA ASP A 181 63.45 -19.99 2.36
C ASP A 181 64.07 -19.35 1.10
N ILE A 182 64.23 -18.02 1.09
CA ILE A 182 64.81 -17.32 -0.06
C ILE A 182 66.33 -17.57 -0.06
N PRO A 183 66.93 -18.02 -1.18
CA PRO A 183 68.36 -18.29 -1.26
C PRO A 183 69.18 -16.99 -1.25
N SER A 184 70.32 -16.98 -0.56
CA SER A 184 71.27 -15.84 -0.60
C SER A 184 72.07 -15.75 -1.90
N GLU A 185 72.17 -16.85 -2.66
CA GLU A 185 72.85 -16.91 -3.95
C GLU A 185 72.05 -17.80 -4.93
N ILE A 186 71.95 -17.36 -6.19
CA ILE A 186 71.35 -18.10 -7.30
C ILE A 186 72.42 -18.23 -8.40
N ASN A 187 72.73 -19.47 -8.81
CA ASN A 187 73.85 -19.81 -9.71
C ASN A 187 75.22 -19.16 -9.34
N GLY A 188 75.51 -18.98 -8.05
CA GLY A 188 76.75 -18.31 -7.57
C GLY A 188 76.78 -16.80 -7.81
N THR A 189 75.62 -16.19 -8.08
CA THR A 189 75.40 -14.74 -8.07
C THR A 189 74.61 -14.41 -6.80
N ALA A 190 75.04 -13.40 -6.03
CA ALA A 190 74.32 -13.00 -4.83
C ALA A 190 72.91 -12.48 -5.15
N VAL A 191 71.92 -12.88 -4.36
CA VAL A 191 70.59 -12.26 -4.39
C VAL A 191 70.64 -11.01 -3.52
N THR A 192 70.44 -9.86 -4.15
CA THR A 192 70.57 -8.53 -3.53
C THR A 192 69.26 -7.74 -3.57
N ALA A 193 68.26 -8.19 -4.34
CA ALA A 193 66.94 -7.58 -4.34
C ALA A 193 65.82 -8.61 -4.57
N LEU A 194 64.63 -8.28 -4.05
CA LEU A 194 63.37 -8.91 -4.42
C LEU A 194 62.60 -7.91 -5.28
N GLY A 195 62.13 -8.36 -6.45
CA GLY A 195 61.44 -7.55 -7.44
C GLY A 195 59.99 -7.25 -7.06
N ASP A 196 59.43 -6.24 -7.71
CA ASP A 196 58.06 -5.80 -7.45
C ASP A 196 57.06 -6.93 -7.80
N ASN A 197 56.09 -7.20 -6.92
CA ASN A 197 55.12 -8.31 -6.98
C ASN A 197 55.71 -9.74 -6.96
N ALA A 198 57.03 -9.94 -6.75
CA ALA A 198 57.68 -11.23 -7.00
C ALA A 198 57.09 -12.44 -6.23
N PHE A 199 56.49 -12.23 -5.06
CA PHE A 199 55.83 -13.24 -4.23
C PHE A 199 54.35 -12.89 -3.93
N LYS A 200 53.74 -11.96 -4.69
CA LYS A 200 52.36 -11.51 -4.48
C LYS A 200 51.35 -12.61 -4.75
N ALA A 201 50.37 -12.79 -3.87
CA ALA A 201 49.30 -13.78 -4.03
C ALA A 201 49.85 -15.18 -4.36
N ARG A 202 50.71 -15.70 -3.47
CA ARG A 202 51.34 -17.04 -3.56
C ARG A 202 50.93 -17.97 -2.42
N GLN A 203 49.93 -17.59 -1.62
CA GLN A 203 49.43 -18.35 -0.47
C GLN A 203 50.52 -18.64 0.58
N LEU A 204 51.53 -17.77 0.70
CA LEU A 204 52.64 -17.96 1.61
C LEU A 204 52.22 -17.77 3.07
N THR A 205 52.54 -18.74 3.92
CA THR A 205 52.32 -18.72 5.37
C THR A 205 53.58 -18.39 6.18
N GLY A 206 54.76 -18.47 5.54
CA GLY A 206 56.04 -18.03 6.11
C GLY A 206 57.10 -17.74 5.04
N VAL A 207 58.04 -16.84 5.34
CA VAL A 207 59.19 -16.56 4.48
C VAL A 207 60.44 -16.26 5.32
N THR A 208 61.58 -16.82 4.91
CA THR A 208 62.90 -16.47 5.44
C THR A 208 63.63 -15.58 4.44
N ILE A 209 63.89 -14.33 4.83
CA ILE A 209 64.66 -13.37 4.02
C ILE A 209 66.14 -13.42 4.46
N PRO A 210 67.09 -13.75 3.57
CA PRO A 210 68.50 -13.89 3.93
C PRO A 210 69.22 -12.54 4.08
N ASN A 211 70.24 -12.51 4.93
CA ASN A 211 71.23 -11.43 4.92
C ASN A 211 71.89 -11.34 3.54
N GLY A 212 71.87 -10.14 2.94
CA GLY A 212 72.35 -9.88 1.58
C GLY A 212 71.31 -9.18 0.70
N ILE A 213 70.01 -9.34 1.00
CA ILE A 213 68.95 -8.55 0.38
C ILE A 213 69.08 -7.09 0.84
N ILE A 214 69.13 -6.17 -0.13
CA ILE A 214 69.28 -4.72 0.04
C ILE A 214 67.93 -4.01 -0.20
N LYS A 215 67.20 -4.42 -1.25
CA LYS A 215 65.89 -3.88 -1.63
C LYS A 215 64.81 -4.96 -1.62
N ILE A 216 63.64 -4.62 -1.10
CA ILE A 216 62.37 -5.32 -1.31
C ILE A 216 61.48 -4.42 -2.16
N GLY A 217 60.94 -4.94 -3.26
CA GLY A 217 60.13 -4.19 -4.22
C GLY A 217 58.70 -3.89 -3.77
N ASP A 218 57.98 -3.13 -4.59
CA ASP A 218 56.57 -2.78 -4.37
C ASP A 218 55.70 -4.05 -4.44
N TYR A 219 54.73 -4.18 -3.54
CA TYR A 219 53.82 -5.33 -3.43
C TYR A 219 54.50 -6.72 -3.30
N THR A 220 55.80 -6.80 -2.98
CA THR A 220 56.60 -8.05 -3.07
C THR A 220 55.90 -9.27 -2.47
N PHE A 221 55.40 -9.18 -1.23
CA PHE A 221 54.71 -10.27 -0.50
C PHE A 221 53.23 -9.97 -0.25
N ASP A 222 52.64 -9.04 -1.01
CA ASP A 222 51.25 -8.62 -0.85
C ASP A 222 50.26 -9.79 -1.04
N SER A 223 49.13 -9.74 -0.33
CA SER A 223 48.02 -10.71 -0.47
C SER A 223 48.44 -12.16 -0.17
N ASN A 224 49.05 -12.40 1.00
CA ASN A 224 49.49 -13.72 1.47
C ASN A 224 48.94 -14.01 2.90
N GLY A 225 49.42 -15.06 3.56
CA GLY A 225 49.05 -15.45 4.92
C GLY A 225 50.23 -15.48 5.88
N LEU A 226 51.23 -14.61 5.70
CA LEU A 226 52.43 -14.57 6.54
C LEU A 226 52.04 -14.20 7.97
N THR A 227 52.42 -15.03 8.95
CA THR A 227 51.99 -14.86 10.36
C THR A 227 53.00 -14.12 11.25
N SER A 228 54.27 -14.12 10.87
CA SER A 228 55.36 -13.36 11.49
C SER A 228 56.49 -13.13 10.49
N LEU A 229 57.31 -12.09 10.71
CA LEU A 229 58.37 -11.68 9.78
C LEU A 229 59.60 -11.10 10.51
N THR A 230 60.79 -11.43 10.03
CA THR A 230 62.04 -10.74 10.37
C THR A 230 62.69 -10.20 9.10
N ILE A 231 62.86 -8.88 9.02
CA ILE A 231 63.54 -8.21 7.92
C ILE A 231 65.01 -7.98 8.33
N PRO A 232 66.00 -8.58 7.64
CA PRO A 232 67.41 -8.48 8.04
C PRO A 232 67.97 -7.06 7.87
N ASP A 233 68.93 -6.69 8.72
CA ASP A 233 69.58 -5.36 8.73
C ASP A 233 70.29 -4.96 7.43
N SER A 234 70.49 -5.90 6.48
CA SER A 234 70.99 -5.57 5.14
C SER A 234 69.95 -4.83 4.27
N VAL A 235 68.66 -4.95 4.59
CA VAL A 235 67.58 -4.30 3.85
C VAL A 235 67.56 -2.82 4.21
N THR A 236 67.76 -1.97 3.20
CA THR A 236 67.76 -0.50 3.31
C THR A 236 66.59 0.15 2.58
N GLN A 237 65.90 -0.60 1.70
CA GLN A 237 64.75 -0.13 0.94
C GLN A 237 63.62 -1.17 0.96
N ILE A 238 62.39 -0.71 1.25
CA ILE A 238 61.17 -1.51 1.20
C ILE A 238 60.13 -0.72 0.40
N GLY A 239 59.62 -1.34 -0.66
CA GLY A 239 58.64 -0.75 -1.57
C GLY A 239 57.24 -0.55 -0.97
N ARG A 240 56.40 0.20 -1.69
CA ARG A 240 54.99 0.41 -1.35
C ARG A 240 54.27 -0.94 -1.21
N ASN A 241 53.38 -1.08 -0.22
CA ASN A 241 52.54 -2.28 -0.05
C ASN A 241 53.31 -3.62 0.06
N ALA A 242 54.62 -3.60 0.36
CA ALA A 242 55.48 -4.79 0.22
C ALA A 242 55.08 -6.01 1.07
N PHE A 243 54.34 -5.82 2.17
CA PHE A 243 53.81 -6.87 3.05
C PHE A 243 52.33 -6.65 3.42
N SER A 244 51.55 -5.91 2.62
CA SER A 244 50.13 -5.69 2.91
C SER A 244 49.27 -6.94 2.69
N TYR A 245 48.06 -6.95 3.26
CA TYR A 245 47.10 -8.06 3.17
C TYR A 245 47.75 -9.41 3.55
N ASN A 246 48.12 -9.51 4.83
CA ASN A 246 48.76 -10.67 5.43
C ASN A 246 48.21 -10.91 6.86
N GLU A 247 48.67 -11.97 7.54
CA GLU A 247 48.24 -12.32 8.90
C GLU A 247 49.31 -11.97 9.96
N LEU A 248 50.17 -10.96 9.71
CA LEU A 248 51.34 -10.70 10.54
C LEU A 248 50.90 -10.25 11.93
N THR A 249 51.13 -11.09 12.94
CA THR A 249 50.92 -10.77 14.36
C THR A 249 52.09 -9.98 14.97
N SER A 250 53.28 -10.14 14.39
CA SER A 250 54.50 -9.46 14.79
C SER A 250 55.48 -9.31 13.63
N VAL A 251 56.25 -8.22 13.64
CA VAL A 251 57.33 -7.95 12.68
C VAL A 251 58.56 -7.36 13.37
N THR A 252 59.74 -7.85 13.01
CA THR A 252 61.02 -7.19 13.31
C THR A 252 61.51 -6.48 12.05
N ILE A 253 61.63 -5.15 12.14
CA ILE A 253 61.99 -4.26 11.03
C ILE A 253 63.51 -4.00 11.07
N SER A 254 64.16 -4.02 9.90
CA SER A 254 65.59 -3.72 9.72
C SER A 254 65.98 -2.37 10.34
N ASN A 255 67.14 -2.30 11.00
CA ASN A 255 67.73 -1.04 11.47
C ASN A 255 68.39 -0.24 10.34
N GLY A 256 68.53 -0.83 9.15
CA GLY A 256 69.14 -0.21 7.96
C GLY A 256 68.21 0.69 7.13
N ILE A 257 66.90 0.73 7.42
CA ILE A 257 65.96 1.60 6.68
C ILE A 257 65.88 3.01 7.29
N THR A 258 65.79 4.03 6.42
CA THR A 258 65.63 5.45 6.82
C THR A 258 64.19 5.96 6.71
N SER A 259 63.30 5.20 6.08
CA SER A 259 61.90 5.53 5.87
C SER A 259 61.06 4.27 5.70
N ILE A 260 59.84 4.25 6.24
CA ILE A 260 58.85 3.20 5.99
C ILE A 260 57.90 3.70 4.91
N GLY A 261 57.81 2.97 3.80
CA GLY A 261 57.00 3.35 2.64
C GLY A 261 55.49 3.35 2.90
N ASN A 262 54.72 3.73 1.87
CA ASN A 262 53.26 3.73 1.95
C ASN A 262 52.71 2.30 2.07
N SER A 263 51.77 2.09 2.98
CA SER A 263 51.02 0.84 3.21
C SER A 263 51.85 -0.44 3.39
N VAL A 264 53.15 -0.35 3.75
CA VAL A 264 54.08 -1.49 3.79
C VAL A 264 53.55 -2.68 4.60
N PHE A 265 52.95 -2.43 5.76
CA PHE A 265 52.37 -3.43 6.66
C PHE A 265 50.85 -3.21 6.87
N ALA A 266 50.17 -2.59 5.91
CA ALA A 266 48.72 -2.35 5.99
C ALA A 266 47.92 -3.68 5.91
N PHE A 267 46.72 -3.73 6.49
CA PHE A 267 45.85 -4.90 6.48
C PHE A 267 46.57 -6.16 7.00
N ASN A 268 46.91 -6.11 8.28
CA ASN A 268 47.64 -7.16 9.00
C ASN A 268 47.08 -7.30 10.43
N ASP A 269 47.69 -8.17 11.23
CA ASP A 269 47.19 -8.57 12.55
C ASP A 269 48.08 -8.05 13.70
N LEU A 270 48.93 -7.04 13.45
CA LEU A 270 49.99 -6.62 14.36
C LEU A 270 49.43 -6.07 15.67
N GLU A 271 49.81 -6.65 16.81
CA GLU A 271 49.35 -6.21 18.14
C GLU A 271 50.21 -5.06 18.72
N SER A 272 51.48 -4.97 18.29
CA SER A 272 52.41 -3.87 18.61
C SER A 272 53.53 -3.76 17.56
N VAL A 273 54.19 -2.60 17.48
CA VAL A 273 55.40 -2.42 16.65
C VAL A 273 56.39 -1.44 17.27
N THR A 274 57.69 -1.68 17.05
CA THR A 274 58.78 -0.74 17.37
C THR A 274 59.37 -0.22 16.05
N ILE A 275 59.37 1.11 15.89
CA ILE A 275 59.97 1.77 14.73
C ILE A 275 61.50 1.87 14.94
N PRO A 276 62.35 1.42 14.00
CA PRO A 276 63.81 1.44 14.20
C PRO A 276 64.40 2.85 14.34
N TYR A 277 65.50 2.96 15.10
CA TYR A 277 66.21 4.22 15.36
C TYR A 277 66.68 5.00 14.12
N GLY A 278 66.80 4.35 12.95
CA GLY A 278 67.17 5.01 11.69
C GLY A 278 66.01 5.71 10.95
N VAL A 279 64.74 5.42 11.30
CA VAL A 279 63.58 5.86 10.53
C VAL A 279 63.24 7.33 10.80
N THR A 280 63.21 8.13 9.73
CA THR A 280 62.86 9.56 9.77
C THR A 280 61.43 9.86 9.33
N THR A 281 60.86 9.03 8.45
CA THR A 281 59.53 9.24 7.87
C THR A 281 58.72 7.94 7.87
N ILE A 282 57.47 8.04 8.30
CA ILE A 282 56.49 6.95 8.24
C ILE A 282 55.41 7.31 7.20
N GLY A 283 55.35 6.52 6.14
CA GLY A 283 54.52 6.76 4.96
C GLY A 283 53.02 6.58 5.17
N TRP A 284 52.25 6.97 4.16
CA TRP A 284 50.79 6.94 4.18
C TRP A 284 50.28 5.52 4.42
N GLY A 285 49.44 5.33 5.44
CA GLY A 285 48.81 4.04 5.72
C GLY A 285 49.77 2.92 6.15
N ALA A 286 51.04 3.20 6.47
CA ALA A 286 52.13 2.23 6.64
C ALA A 286 51.80 1.02 7.54
N PHE A 287 51.05 1.22 8.62
CA PHE A 287 50.55 0.22 9.58
C PHE A 287 49.03 0.31 9.75
N SER A 288 48.31 0.81 8.74
CA SER A 288 46.86 0.96 8.80
C SER A 288 46.13 -0.38 8.81
N ASN A 289 44.92 -0.44 9.36
CA ASN A 289 44.11 -1.66 9.43
C ASN A 289 44.87 -2.82 10.10
N ASN A 290 45.22 -2.62 11.37
CA ASN A 290 45.94 -3.57 12.21
C ASN A 290 45.27 -3.69 13.59
N LYS A 291 45.90 -4.41 14.52
CA LYS A 291 45.44 -4.61 15.91
C LYS A 291 46.30 -3.84 16.92
N LEU A 292 47.01 -2.80 16.48
CA LEU A 292 48.05 -2.16 17.28
C LEU A 292 47.43 -1.56 18.53
N THR A 293 47.88 -2.04 19.69
CA THR A 293 47.55 -1.49 21.02
C THR A 293 48.64 -0.57 21.54
N SER A 294 49.85 -0.66 20.98
CA SER A 294 50.99 0.19 21.30
C SER A 294 51.97 0.31 20.11
N VAL A 295 52.62 1.47 20.00
CA VAL A 295 53.70 1.75 19.04
C VAL A 295 54.85 2.40 19.80
N THR A 296 56.08 1.98 19.54
CA THR A 296 57.29 2.67 20.03
C THR A 296 57.89 3.52 18.91
N LEU A 297 57.99 4.83 19.16
CA LEU A 297 58.65 5.81 18.30
C LEU A 297 59.95 6.31 18.97
N TYR A 298 60.87 6.84 18.16
CA TYR A 298 62.14 7.42 18.63
C TYR A 298 62.40 8.78 17.96
N ASP A 299 63.29 9.57 18.57
CA ASP A 299 63.60 10.96 18.20
C ASP A 299 64.17 11.17 16.77
N SER A 300 64.39 10.11 16.00
CA SER A 300 64.68 10.19 14.58
C SER A 300 63.46 10.50 13.71
N VAL A 301 62.25 10.16 14.16
CA VAL A 301 61.00 10.31 13.39
C VAL A 301 60.59 11.79 13.33
N THR A 302 60.61 12.38 12.14
CA THR A 302 60.27 13.81 11.91
C THR A 302 58.92 14.02 11.22
N SER A 303 58.37 12.99 10.55
CA SER A 303 57.12 13.07 9.78
C SER A 303 56.32 11.77 9.86
N ILE A 304 55.05 11.86 10.26
CA ILE A 304 54.08 10.76 10.29
C ILE A 304 52.91 11.15 9.36
N ARG A 305 52.64 10.36 8.30
CA ARG A 305 51.82 10.82 7.16
C ARG A 305 50.47 10.12 7.03
N GLY A 306 49.41 10.90 6.79
CA GLY A 306 48.09 10.42 6.38
C GLY A 306 47.46 9.47 7.38
N THR A 307 47.15 8.24 6.96
CA THR A 307 46.57 7.20 7.84
C THR A 307 47.62 6.22 8.39
N ALA A 308 48.87 6.67 8.60
CA ALA A 308 50.03 5.82 8.97
C ALA A 308 49.76 4.72 10.02
N PHE A 309 48.98 5.00 11.06
CA PHE A 309 48.54 4.08 12.11
C PHE A 309 47.01 4.00 12.22
N GLY A 310 46.29 4.36 11.15
CA GLY A 310 44.83 4.48 11.15
C GLY A 310 44.11 3.14 11.15
N ASN A 311 42.90 3.07 11.71
CA ASN A 311 42.14 1.81 11.89
C ASN A 311 42.94 0.81 12.75
N ASN A 312 43.13 1.15 14.03
CA ASN A 312 43.88 0.38 15.01
C ASN A 312 43.21 0.44 16.41
N LEU A 313 43.88 -0.06 17.45
CA LEU A 313 43.36 -0.19 18.82
C LEU A 313 44.21 0.62 19.82
N LEU A 314 44.87 1.70 19.37
CA LEU A 314 45.77 2.49 20.21
C LEU A 314 44.96 3.27 21.25
N THR A 315 45.30 3.09 22.52
CA THR A 315 44.67 3.81 23.66
C THR A 315 45.52 4.98 24.19
N GLY A 316 46.78 5.09 23.74
CA GLY A 316 47.68 6.20 23.97
C GLY A 316 48.93 6.09 23.09
N ILE A 317 49.59 7.21 22.81
CA ILE A 317 50.84 7.28 22.03
C ILE A 317 51.72 8.44 22.52
N THR A 318 53.04 8.23 22.53
CA THR A 318 54.03 9.29 22.76
C THR A 318 54.61 9.71 21.41
N ILE A 319 54.44 10.98 21.05
CA ILE A 319 55.03 11.57 19.83
C ILE A 319 56.41 12.17 20.20
N PRO A 320 57.50 11.87 19.46
CA PRO A 320 58.81 12.45 19.73
C PRO A 320 58.89 13.96 19.46
N ASP A 321 59.75 14.67 20.19
CA ASP A 321 59.97 16.13 20.07
C ASP A 321 60.54 16.58 18.71
N SER A 322 60.90 15.65 17.81
CA SER A 322 61.37 15.92 16.45
C SER A 322 60.28 15.89 15.37
N VAL A 323 59.05 15.49 15.71
CA VAL A 323 57.92 15.45 14.75
C VAL A 323 57.44 16.87 14.45
N THR A 324 57.49 17.27 13.18
CA THR A 324 57.08 18.62 12.72
C THR A 324 55.74 18.63 11.99
N TYR A 325 55.38 17.51 11.37
CA TYR A 325 54.09 17.27 10.70
C TYR A 325 53.42 16.07 11.38
N LEU A 326 52.24 16.31 11.98
CA LEU A 326 51.51 15.32 12.78
C LEU A 326 50.21 14.91 12.11
N SER A 327 50.18 13.65 11.66
CA SER A 327 49.01 12.95 11.13
C SER A 327 49.20 11.45 11.46
N GLY A 328 48.27 10.58 11.10
CA GLY A 328 48.46 9.13 11.21
C GLY A 328 47.43 8.34 12.04
N PHE A 329 46.65 8.96 12.91
CA PHE A 329 46.04 8.26 14.06
C PHE A 329 44.51 8.15 14.02
N ASN A 330 43.87 8.27 12.86
CA ASN A 330 42.41 8.13 12.77
C ASN A 330 41.89 6.73 13.12
N ASN A 331 40.61 6.62 13.48
CA ASN A 331 39.91 5.36 13.76
C ASN A 331 40.69 4.50 14.79
N ASN A 332 40.85 5.05 15.99
CA ASN A 332 41.61 4.48 17.11
C ASN A 332 40.85 4.69 18.43
N GLN A 333 41.51 4.47 19.58
CA GLN A 333 40.91 4.60 20.93
C GLN A 333 41.67 5.63 21.79
N LEU A 334 42.32 6.60 21.15
CA LEU A 334 43.09 7.63 21.83
C LEU A 334 42.16 8.58 22.57
N ASN A 335 42.37 8.71 23.87
CA ASN A 335 41.60 9.57 24.78
C ASN A 335 42.37 10.83 25.18
N SER A 336 43.70 10.82 25.02
CA SER A 336 44.60 11.91 25.41
C SER A 336 45.87 11.87 24.55
N ILE A 337 46.41 13.06 24.24
CA ILE A 337 47.60 13.25 23.39
C ILE A 337 48.38 14.46 23.90
N THR A 338 49.71 14.35 23.87
CA THR A 338 50.61 15.51 24.02
C THR A 338 51.17 15.82 22.64
N ILE A 339 50.89 17.01 22.12
CA ILE A 339 51.41 17.49 20.84
C ILE A 339 52.75 18.19 21.12
N PRO A 340 53.88 17.73 20.54
CA PRO A 340 55.18 18.35 20.78
C PRO A 340 55.28 19.75 20.18
N SER A 341 55.98 20.66 20.86
CA SER A 341 56.07 22.09 20.47
C SER A 341 56.69 22.37 19.08
N SER A 342 57.28 21.35 18.46
CA SER A 342 57.85 21.34 17.11
C SER A 342 56.81 21.10 16.01
N VAL A 343 55.60 20.65 16.35
CA VAL A 343 54.50 20.43 15.39
C VAL A 343 53.98 21.77 14.88
N THR A 344 54.18 22.02 13.59
CA THR A 344 53.70 23.25 12.92
C THR A 344 52.39 23.03 12.16
N GLU A 345 52.04 21.76 11.92
CA GLU A 345 50.84 21.35 11.19
C GLU A 345 50.25 20.06 11.77
N ILE A 346 48.93 20.07 11.95
CA ILE A 346 48.11 18.88 12.16
C ILE A 346 47.45 18.56 10.82
N GLY A 347 47.86 17.46 10.19
CA GLY A 347 47.40 17.11 8.83
C GLY A 347 45.98 16.56 8.77
N ASN A 348 45.46 16.38 7.55
CA ASN A 348 44.15 15.78 7.32
C ASN A 348 44.02 14.42 8.02
N TYR A 349 42.83 14.13 8.56
CA TYR A 349 42.50 12.90 9.29
C TYR A 349 43.49 12.55 10.43
N ALA A 350 44.19 13.52 11.04
CA ALA A 350 45.23 13.23 12.04
C ALA A 350 44.72 12.42 13.24
N PHE A 351 43.52 12.74 13.73
CA PHE A 351 42.91 12.24 14.97
C PHE A 351 41.40 11.93 14.83
N GLU A 352 40.88 11.84 13.60
CA GLU A 352 39.48 11.47 13.31
C GLU A 352 39.06 10.18 14.06
N ALA A 353 37.81 10.07 14.49
CA ALA A 353 37.22 8.84 15.06
C ALA A 353 38.07 8.25 16.21
N ASN A 354 38.24 9.04 17.27
CA ASN A 354 38.95 8.68 18.49
C ASN A 354 38.05 8.96 19.72
N GLN A 355 38.64 9.07 20.92
CA GLN A 355 37.94 9.24 22.20
C GLN A 355 38.41 10.51 22.93
N PHE A 356 38.91 11.52 22.20
CA PHE A 356 39.40 12.75 22.82
C PHE A 356 38.23 13.58 23.38
N SER A 357 38.20 13.78 24.70
CA SER A 357 37.28 14.73 25.35
C SER A 357 37.84 16.15 25.47
N GLY A 358 39.16 16.31 25.29
CA GLY A 358 39.84 17.59 25.18
C GLY A 358 41.26 17.41 24.63
N VAL A 359 41.76 18.42 23.91
CA VAL A 359 43.12 18.46 23.34
C VAL A 359 43.73 19.83 23.62
N THR A 360 45.00 19.86 24.02
CA THR A 360 45.76 21.11 24.16
C THR A 360 46.58 21.36 22.89
N LEU A 361 46.19 22.39 22.16
CA LEU A 361 46.94 22.94 21.04
C LEU A 361 47.93 24.01 21.56
N HIS A 362 49.04 24.24 20.85
CA HIS A 362 50.07 25.22 21.22
C HIS A 362 50.34 26.22 20.09
N ASP A 363 50.86 27.40 20.45
CA ASP A 363 51.08 28.56 19.57
C ASP A 363 52.06 28.34 18.41
N GLY A 364 52.58 27.12 18.20
CA GLY A 364 53.39 26.74 17.05
C GLY A 364 52.59 26.19 15.86
N ILE A 365 51.33 25.80 16.07
CA ILE A 365 50.48 25.18 15.05
C ILE A 365 49.91 26.26 14.14
N THR A 366 50.12 26.12 12.83
CA THR A 366 49.71 27.10 11.81
C THR A 366 48.53 26.61 10.94
N ARG A 367 48.38 25.29 10.81
CA ARG A 367 47.27 24.64 10.08
C ARG A 367 46.71 23.45 10.84
N ILE A 368 45.39 23.29 10.74
CA ILE A 368 44.62 22.11 11.14
C ILE A 368 43.88 21.60 9.89
N GLY A 369 44.20 20.39 9.42
CA GLY A 369 43.69 19.83 8.17
C GLY A 369 42.24 19.34 8.21
N ASP A 370 41.75 18.88 7.06
CA ASP A 370 40.38 18.37 6.91
C ASP A 370 40.13 17.16 7.82
N TYR A 371 38.95 17.11 8.44
CA TYR A 371 38.53 16.06 9.38
C TYR A 371 39.48 15.84 10.59
N ALA A 372 40.47 16.71 10.83
CA ALA A 372 41.60 16.41 11.73
C ALA A 372 41.21 15.92 13.14
N PHE A 373 40.13 16.43 13.74
CA PHE A 373 39.56 15.98 15.01
C PHE A 373 38.10 15.52 14.89
N SER A 374 37.61 15.22 13.69
CA SER A 374 36.21 14.82 13.45
C SER A 374 35.84 13.53 14.19
N GLY A 375 34.59 13.36 14.63
CA GLY A 375 34.12 12.12 15.25
C GLY A 375 34.75 11.82 16.61
N ASN A 376 34.94 12.85 17.44
CA ASN A 376 35.52 12.75 18.79
C ASN A 376 34.49 13.14 19.86
N GLN A 377 34.95 13.37 21.10
CA GLN A 377 34.11 13.67 22.26
C GLN A 377 34.44 15.05 22.84
N LEU A 378 35.03 15.96 22.03
CA LEU A 378 35.55 17.24 22.50
C LEU A 378 34.41 18.09 23.07
N GLU A 379 34.44 18.39 24.37
CA GLU A 379 33.43 19.26 25.00
C GLU A 379 33.70 20.76 24.74
N ASN A 380 34.97 21.12 24.55
CA ASN A 380 35.47 22.47 24.33
C ASN A 380 36.79 22.43 23.54
N ILE A 381 37.09 23.44 22.73
CA ILE A 381 38.41 23.61 22.09
C ILE A 381 38.88 25.07 22.08
N VAL A 382 40.17 25.28 22.31
CA VAL A 382 40.87 26.56 22.14
C VAL A 382 41.83 26.42 20.97
N ILE A 383 41.59 27.22 19.93
CA ILE A 383 42.40 27.23 18.70
C ILE A 383 43.45 28.36 18.84
N PRO A 384 44.76 28.07 18.77
CA PRO A 384 45.81 29.09 18.98
C PRO A 384 45.82 30.17 17.91
N ASP A 385 46.16 31.41 18.31
CA ASP A 385 46.21 32.60 17.44
C ASP A 385 47.13 32.49 16.21
N SER A 386 48.02 31.50 16.17
CA SER A 386 48.87 31.20 15.02
C SER A 386 48.21 30.32 13.95
N VAL A 387 47.04 29.72 14.22
CA VAL A 387 46.30 28.92 13.24
C VAL A 387 45.63 29.83 12.21
N THR A 388 46.14 29.79 10.98
CA THR A 388 45.62 30.57 9.85
C THR A 388 44.67 29.78 8.95
N GLU A 389 44.71 28.44 9.01
CA GLU A 389 43.93 27.54 8.15
C GLU A 389 43.29 26.42 8.98
N ILE A 390 41.97 26.24 8.81
CA ILE A 390 41.18 25.15 9.41
C ILE A 390 40.42 24.46 8.28
N GLY A 391 40.75 23.19 8.01
CA GLY A 391 40.16 22.38 6.95
C GLY A 391 38.69 22.02 7.21
N ALA A 392 38.01 21.57 6.15
CA ALA A 392 36.61 21.19 6.21
C ALA A 392 36.37 20.04 7.20
N ASN A 393 35.24 20.08 7.91
CA ASN A 393 34.86 19.09 8.92
C ASN A 393 35.86 18.91 10.09
N ALA A 394 36.86 19.78 10.26
CA ALA A 394 37.99 19.54 11.19
C ALA A 394 37.58 19.28 12.65
N PHE A 395 36.47 19.85 13.12
CA PHE A 395 35.89 19.64 14.46
C PHE A 395 34.43 19.16 14.41
N SER A 396 33.98 18.59 13.29
CA SER A 396 32.61 18.09 13.15
C SER A 396 32.38 16.80 13.97
N PHE A 397 31.13 16.44 14.23
CA PHE A 397 30.76 15.24 14.99
C PHE A 397 31.51 15.15 16.32
N ASN A 398 31.33 16.16 17.15
CA ASN A 398 31.93 16.29 18.48
C ASN A 398 30.85 16.74 19.49
N GLU A 399 31.23 16.92 20.75
CA GLU A 399 30.31 17.32 21.81
C GLU A 399 30.42 18.82 22.15
N LEU A 400 30.99 19.65 21.25
CA LEU A 400 31.46 21.01 21.57
C LEU A 400 30.33 21.91 22.06
N THR A 401 30.47 22.43 23.27
CA THR A 401 29.57 23.41 23.89
C THR A 401 30.06 24.85 23.74
N SER A 402 31.37 25.04 23.59
CA SER A 402 31.98 26.32 23.26
C SER A 402 33.25 26.17 22.41
N ILE A 403 33.55 27.19 21.61
CA ILE A 403 34.80 27.31 20.84
C ILE A 403 35.41 28.70 21.02
N THR A 404 36.75 28.76 21.05
CA THR A 404 37.50 30.03 20.93
C THR A 404 38.20 30.07 19.58
N PHE A 405 37.80 31.02 18.73
CA PHE A 405 38.45 31.28 17.45
C PHE A 405 39.83 31.95 17.63
N PRO A 406 40.78 31.71 16.71
CA PRO A 406 42.07 32.40 16.73
C PRO A 406 41.95 33.83 16.20
N ASN A 407 42.75 34.75 16.75
CA ASN A 407 42.81 36.14 16.32
C ASN A 407 43.32 36.26 14.87
N GLY A 408 42.48 36.82 13.99
CA GLY A 408 42.83 37.09 12.59
C GLY A 408 42.31 36.08 11.57
N ILE A 409 41.51 35.09 11.97
CA ILE A 409 40.83 34.18 11.03
C ILE A 409 39.93 34.97 10.06
N THR A 410 40.14 34.76 8.76
CA THR A 410 39.42 35.44 7.67
C THR A 410 38.27 34.63 7.09
N SER A 411 38.25 33.33 7.31
CA SER A 411 37.25 32.43 6.71
C SER A 411 37.03 31.20 7.59
N ILE A 412 35.78 30.77 7.71
CA ILE A 412 35.39 29.54 8.40
C ILE A 412 35.02 28.51 7.31
N GLY A 413 35.72 27.38 7.27
CA GLY A 413 35.55 26.35 6.24
C GLY A 413 34.21 25.62 6.29
N ASN A 414 33.99 24.74 5.31
CA ASN A 414 32.76 23.95 5.22
C ASN A 414 32.65 22.95 6.38
N SER A 415 31.47 22.87 7.00
CA SER A 415 31.10 21.94 8.08
C SER A 415 32.06 21.88 9.29
N VAL A 416 32.94 22.87 9.48
CA VAL A 416 34.05 22.80 10.47
C VAL A 416 33.57 22.45 11.88
N PHE A 417 32.42 23.00 12.31
CA PHE A 417 31.81 22.77 13.62
C PHE A 417 30.42 22.13 13.52
N ALA A 418 30.11 21.46 12.40
CA ALA A 418 28.83 20.78 12.20
C ALA A 418 28.65 19.58 13.17
N PHE A 419 27.41 19.23 13.52
CA PHE A 419 27.11 18.11 14.43
C PHE A 419 27.81 18.26 15.79
N ASN A 420 27.42 19.29 16.55
CA ASN A 420 27.98 19.66 17.85
C ASN A 420 26.88 20.18 18.80
N ASN A 421 27.26 20.64 20.00
CA ASN A 421 26.35 21.09 21.06
C ASN A 421 26.31 22.62 21.24
N LEU A 422 26.76 23.42 20.27
CA LEU A 422 26.92 24.87 20.46
C LEU A 422 25.57 25.55 20.67
N GLU A 423 25.38 26.23 21.81
CA GLU A 423 24.12 26.92 22.15
C GLU A 423 24.07 28.39 21.68
N SER A 424 25.24 29.01 21.48
CA SER A 424 25.40 30.34 20.87
C SER A 424 26.81 30.50 20.28
N ILE A 425 26.98 31.44 19.34
CA ILE A 425 28.31 31.75 18.77
C ILE A 425 28.47 33.23 18.39
N THR A 426 29.69 33.75 18.53
CA THR A 426 30.09 35.08 18.02
C THR A 426 31.15 34.89 16.95
N ILE A 427 30.86 35.26 15.71
CA ILE A 427 31.82 35.19 14.61
C ILE A 427 32.82 36.35 14.74
N PRO A 428 34.15 36.15 14.60
CA PRO A 428 35.12 37.23 14.74
C PRO A 428 35.00 38.33 13.68
N TYR A 429 35.30 39.57 14.06
CA TYR A 429 35.25 40.76 13.18
C TYR A 429 36.17 40.71 11.95
N GLY A 430 37.08 39.72 11.85
CA GLY A 430 37.93 39.50 10.68
C GLY A 430 37.34 38.56 9.61
N VAL A 431 36.27 37.82 9.90
CA VAL A 431 35.74 36.78 9.01
C VAL A 431 34.95 37.40 7.85
N THR A 432 35.33 37.07 6.62
CA THR A 432 34.63 37.48 5.39
C THR A 432 33.68 36.42 4.85
N THR A 433 33.96 35.15 5.13
CA THR A 433 33.27 34.01 4.52
C THR A 433 32.95 32.94 5.55
N ILE A 434 31.71 32.47 5.58
CA ILE A 434 31.27 31.29 6.34
C ILE A 434 30.87 30.20 5.34
N GLY A 435 31.55 29.05 5.41
CA GLY A 435 31.38 27.93 4.48
C GLY A 435 30.04 27.20 4.60
N TRP A 436 29.76 26.35 3.62
CA TRP A 436 28.58 25.48 3.60
C TRP A 436 28.54 24.61 4.86
N GLY A 437 27.38 24.52 5.51
CA GLY A 437 27.17 23.69 6.69
C GLY A 437 28.00 24.03 7.94
N ALA A 438 28.76 25.15 7.96
CA ALA A 438 29.83 25.42 8.95
C ALA A 438 29.46 25.18 10.43
N PHE A 439 28.22 25.51 10.82
CA PHE A 439 27.63 25.32 12.16
C PHE A 439 26.32 24.51 12.11
N ALA A 440 26.11 23.72 11.05
CA ALA A 440 24.88 22.95 10.89
C ALA A 440 24.72 21.88 11.97
N ASN A 441 23.48 21.49 12.28
CA ASN A 441 23.16 20.45 13.29
C ASN A 441 23.80 20.77 14.66
N ASN A 442 23.46 21.94 15.20
CA ASN A 442 23.88 22.41 16.51
C ASN A 442 22.65 22.77 17.37
N LYS A 443 22.86 23.44 18.50
CA LYS A 443 21.80 23.91 19.41
C LYS A 443 21.69 25.45 19.41
N LEU A 444 22.17 26.11 18.35
CA LEU A 444 22.35 27.55 18.33
C LEU A 444 21.00 28.25 18.48
N THR A 445 20.85 28.99 19.58
CA THR A 445 19.70 29.87 19.85
C THR A 445 19.95 31.30 19.41
N SER A 446 21.23 31.68 19.29
CA SER A 446 21.70 33.01 18.86
C SER A 446 23.07 32.95 18.17
N VAL A 447 23.26 33.81 17.17
CA VAL A 447 24.51 33.99 16.42
C VAL A 447 24.77 35.50 16.33
N THR A 448 26.00 35.94 16.57
CA THR A 448 26.45 37.32 16.30
C THR A 448 27.31 37.36 15.04
N LEU A 449 26.92 38.20 14.08
CA LEU A 449 27.57 38.45 12.79
C LEU A 449 28.08 39.91 12.74
N TYR A 450 29.04 40.21 11.86
CA TYR A 450 29.62 41.56 11.69
C TYR A 450 29.81 41.92 10.20
N ASP A 451 29.91 43.22 9.92
CA ASP A 451 29.98 43.84 8.57
C ASP A 451 31.24 43.51 7.73
N SER A 452 32.09 42.61 8.21
CA SER A 452 33.15 41.99 7.42
C SER A 452 32.65 40.81 6.57
N ILE A 453 31.55 40.17 6.98
CA ILE A 453 31.02 38.96 6.35
C ILE A 453 30.31 39.33 5.04
N THR A 454 30.81 38.84 3.91
CA THR A 454 30.24 39.07 2.58
C THR A 454 29.47 37.86 2.05
N SER A 455 29.76 36.66 2.54
CA SER A 455 29.19 35.39 2.06
C SER A 455 28.87 34.43 3.21
N ILE A 456 27.66 33.87 3.18
CA ILE A 456 27.18 32.83 4.11
C ILE A 456 26.68 31.65 3.26
N GLY A 457 27.41 30.55 3.25
CA GLY A 457 27.14 29.38 2.40
C GLY A 457 25.86 28.63 2.75
N GLY A 458 25.46 27.72 1.85
CA GLY A 458 24.30 26.84 2.00
C GLY A 458 24.28 26.13 3.36
N ALA A 459 23.14 26.19 4.05
CA ALA A 459 22.92 25.60 5.38
C ALA A 459 23.99 25.93 6.45
N ALA A 460 24.73 27.04 6.32
CA ALA A 460 25.83 27.39 7.25
C ALA A 460 25.42 27.41 8.74
N PHE A 461 24.16 27.71 9.03
CA PHE A 461 23.53 27.65 10.36
C PHE A 461 22.29 26.74 10.36
N GLY A 462 22.18 25.83 9.39
CA GLY A 462 21.02 24.97 9.20
C GLY A 462 20.82 23.93 10.31
N ASN A 463 19.59 23.46 10.53
CA ASN A 463 19.28 22.49 11.60
C ASN A 463 19.74 22.99 12.99
N ASN A 464 19.15 24.10 13.43
CA ASN A 464 19.46 24.79 14.70
C ASN A 464 18.18 25.31 15.38
N LEU A 465 18.34 26.11 16.44
CA LEU A 465 17.24 26.62 17.27
C LEU A 465 17.13 28.16 17.22
N LEU A 466 17.57 28.77 16.11
CA LEU A 466 17.62 30.24 15.98
C LEU A 466 16.21 30.79 15.92
N THR A 467 15.88 31.72 16.83
CA THR A 467 14.57 32.40 16.89
C THR A 467 14.58 33.79 16.23
N GLY A 468 15.76 34.32 15.94
CA GLY A 468 15.98 35.55 15.18
C GLY A 468 17.46 35.69 14.81
N ILE A 469 17.75 36.43 13.73
CA ILE A 469 19.11 36.71 13.26
C ILE A 469 19.17 38.13 12.67
N THR A 470 20.32 38.79 12.81
CA THR A 470 20.63 40.05 12.12
C THR A 470 21.69 39.75 11.07
N ILE A 471 21.35 39.99 9.79
CA ILE A 471 22.28 39.84 8.67
C ILE A 471 23.03 41.17 8.48
N PRO A 472 24.37 41.18 8.36
CA PRO A 472 25.13 42.39 8.06
C PRO A 472 24.83 42.93 6.65
N ASP A 473 24.87 44.26 6.48
CA ASP A 473 24.65 44.92 5.18
C ASP A 473 25.68 44.56 4.10
N SER A 474 26.81 43.96 4.49
CA SER A 474 27.88 43.49 3.61
C SER A 474 27.57 42.18 2.86
N VAL A 475 26.52 41.45 3.24
CA VAL A 475 26.16 40.15 2.65
C VAL A 475 25.43 40.34 1.30
N THR A 476 25.84 39.57 0.28
CA THR A 476 25.32 39.70 -1.10
C THR A 476 24.41 38.56 -1.59
N SER A 477 24.47 37.38 -0.96
CA SER A 477 23.59 36.23 -1.22
C SER A 477 23.31 35.49 0.09
N LEU A 478 22.14 34.86 0.20
CA LEU A 478 21.64 34.22 1.43
C LEU A 478 21.20 32.78 1.16
N SER A 479 21.84 31.80 1.82
CA SER A 479 21.49 30.37 1.69
C SER A 479 21.56 29.60 3.03
N GLY A 480 21.76 30.29 4.16
CA GLY A 480 22.37 29.69 5.36
C GLY A 480 21.46 29.14 6.46
N PHE A 481 20.13 29.32 6.41
CA PHE A 481 19.30 29.35 7.63
C PHE A 481 18.12 28.36 7.66
N ASN A 482 18.19 27.26 6.89
CA ASN A 482 17.12 26.25 6.87
C ASN A 482 16.95 25.50 8.20
N ASN A 483 15.80 24.86 8.41
CA ASN A 483 15.49 24.01 9.57
C ASN A 483 15.82 24.71 10.91
N ASN A 484 15.10 25.80 11.19
CA ASN A 484 15.33 26.69 12.34
C ASN A 484 13.98 27.18 12.93
N GLN A 485 14.00 28.14 13.84
CA GLN A 485 12.80 28.71 14.50
C GLN A 485 12.60 30.19 14.18
N LEU A 486 13.14 30.66 13.04
CA LEU A 486 13.06 32.06 12.63
C LEU A 486 11.62 32.41 12.26
N ASN A 487 11.09 33.46 12.89
CA ASN A 487 9.74 33.98 12.66
C ASN A 487 9.73 35.30 11.87
N SER A 488 10.87 35.98 11.82
CA SER A 488 11.04 37.29 11.17
C SER A 488 12.50 37.48 10.73
N ILE A 489 12.70 38.17 9.60
CA ILE A 489 14.01 38.42 8.98
C ILE A 489 13.98 39.80 8.33
N THR A 490 15.11 40.50 8.34
CA THR A 490 15.35 41.68 7.51
C THR A 490 16.40 41.29 6.47
N ILE A 491 16.03 41.34 5.18
CA ILE A 491 16.92 41.02 4.05
C ILE A 491 17.65 42.32 3.65
N PRO A 492 18.99 42.40 3.78
CA PRO A 492 19.73 43.62 3.43
C PRO A 492 19.59 44.03 1.97
N SER A 493 19.66 45.33 1.69
CA SER A 493 19.46 45.89 0.33
C SER A 493 20.59 45.62 -0.65
N ASN A 494 21.71 45.05 -0.19
CA ASN A 494 22.82 44.59 -1.05
C ASN A 494 22.72 43.10 -1.42
N VAL A 495 21.74 42.37 -0.88
CA VAL A 495 21.44 41.01 -1.31
C VAL A 495 20.72 41.07 -2.66
N THR A 496 21.22 40.34 -3.65
CA THR A 496 20.59 40.22 -4.98
C THR A 496 19.92 38.87 -5.21
N GLU A 497 20.16 37.91 -4.33
CA GLU A 497 19.73 36.53 -4.47
C GLU A 497 19.34 35.95 -3.11
N ILE A 498 18.16 35.32 -3.06
CA ILE A 498 17.81 34.39 -1.99
C ILE A 498 18.08 33.02 -2.57
N GLY A 499 19.19 32.40 -2.16
CA GLY A 499 19.64 31.13 -2.73
C GLY A 499 18.84 29.93 -2.23
N ASP A 500 19.26 28.77 -2.67
CA ASP A 500 18.47 27.54 -2.53
C ASP A 500 18.45 27.08 -1.05
N TYR A 501 17.31 26.58 -0.60
CA TYR A 501 16.93 26.24 0.78
C TYR A 501 17.03 27.37 1.82
N ALA A 502 17.35 28.62 1.45
CA ALA A 502 17.83 29.67 2.38
C ALA A 502 17.11 29.80 3.73
N PHE A 503 15.79 29.70 3.72
CA PHE A 503 14.88 29.86 4.85
C PHE A 503 13.86 28.71 4.97
N GLU A 504 14.10 27.58 4.30
CA GLU A 504 13.29 26.35 4.36
C GLU A 504 13.04 25.92 5.82
N ALA A 505 11.86 25.36 6.12
CA ALA A 505 11.51 24.77 7.42
C ALA A 505 11.77 25.72 8.62
N ASN A 506 11.11 26.87 8.60
CA ASN A 506 11.15 27.89 9.65
C ASN A 506 9.71 28.26 10.11
N LEU A 507 9.57 29.35 10.85
CA LEU A 507 8.31 29.82 11.43
C LEU A 507 7.88 31.19 10.86
N PHE A 508 8.32 31.54 9.65
CA PHE A 508 8.00 32.83 9.03
C PHE A 508 6.51 32.92 8.70
N SER A 509 5.79 33.86 9.31
CA SER A 509 4.39 34.18 8.96
C SER A 509 4.27 35.26 7.87
N GLY A 510 5.33 36.04 7.66
CA GLY A 510 5.48 37.00 6.56
C GLY A 510 6.94 37.42 6.40
N VAL A 511 7.34 37.72 5.16
CA VAL A 511 8.69 38.18 4.79
C VAL A 511 8.55 39.37 3.84
N THR A 512 9.44 40.37 3.99
CA THR A 512 9.58 41.45 3.01
C THR A 512 10.78 41.15 2.12
N ILE A 513 10.52 40.77 0.87
CA ILE A 513 11.53 40.66 -0.19
C ILE A 513 11.77 42.09 -0.70
N ASN A 514 13.04 42.48 -0.88
CA ASN A 514 13.41 43.83 -1.30
C ASN A 514 13.64 43.91 -2.82
N ASP A 515 13.55 45.11 -3.38
CA ASP A 515 13.66 45.36 -4.84
C ASP A 515 15.07 45.08 -5.42
N GLY A 516 16.05 44.71 -4.60
CA GLY A 516 17.37 44.25 -5.07
C GLY A 516 17.40 42.79 -5.53
N ILE A 517 16.40 41.97 -5.13
CA ILE A 517 16.39 40.53 -5.40
C ILE A 517 15.97 40.24 -6.86
N THR A 518 16.78 39.45 -7.57
CA THR A 518 16.50 38.99 -8.94
C THR A 518 16.16 37.50 -9.05
N ARG A 519 16.67 36.66 -8.15
CA ARG A 519 16.36 35.21 -8.06
C ARG A 519 15.88 34.84 -6.66
N ILE A 520 14.83 34.02 -6.60
CA ILE A 520 14.42 33.26 -5.42
C ILE A 520 14.65 31.79 -5.75
N GLY A 521 15.60 31.17 -5.06
CA GLY A 521 16.06 29.80 -5.33
C GLY A 521 15.12 28.70 -4.88
N ASP A 522 15.55 27.47 -5.13
CA ASP A 522 14.73 26.27 -4.92
C ASP A 522 14.52 26.04 -3.41
N TYR A 523 13.32 25.63 -3.01
CA TYR A 523 12.88 25.47 -1.62
C TYR A 523 13.09 26.70 -0.69
N ALA A 524 13.45 27.88 -1.22
CA ALA A 524 13.99 29.00 -0.43
C ALA A 524 13.15 29.42 0.79
N PHE A 525 11.81 29.32 0.71
CA PHE A 525 10.87 29.54 1.81
C PHE A 525 9.89 28.36 2.03
N ALA A 526 10.23 27.16 1.56
CA ALA A 526 9.38 25.97 1.70
C ALA A 526 9.11 25.62 3.18
N SER A 527 7.98 24.96 3.44
CA SER A 527 7.57 24.48 4.78
C SER A 527 7.59 25.56 5.88
N ASN A 528 7.04 26.74 5.58
CA ASN A 528 6.93 27.87 6.50
C ASN A 528 5.45 28.17 6.85
N GLN A 529 5.18 29.31 7.50
CA GLN A 529 3.85 29.72 7.93
C GLN A 529 3.33 30.94 7.15
N LEU A 530 3.91 31.25 5.97
CA LEU A 530 3.64 32.50 5.25
C LEU A 530 2.16 32.59 4.87
N GLU A 531 1.47 33.62 5.35
CA GLU A 531 0.05 33.84 5.02
C GLU A 531 -0.12 34.59 3.68
N ASN A 532 0.85 35.44 3.34
CA ASN A 532 0.88 36.24 2.10
C ASN A 532 2.34 36.51 1.70
N ILE A 533 2.63 36.69 0.41
CA ILE A 533 3.94 37.15 -0.08
C ILE A 533 3.80 38.08 -1.29
N VAL A 534 4.69 39.07 -1.37
CA VAL A 534 4.88 39.96 -2.52
C VAL A 534 6.26 39.66 -3.10
N ILE A 535 6.30 39.27 -4.37
CA ILE A 535 7.51 39.04 -5.15
C ILE A 535 7.75 40.30 -5.99
N PRO A 536 8.87 41.04 -5.77
CA PRO A 536 9.13 42.31 -6.45
C PRO A 536 9.22 42.22 -7.97
N ASP A 537 9.00 43.34 -8.65
CA ASP A 537 9.11 43.48 -10.11
C ASP A 537 10.52 43.21 -10.66
N THR A 538 11.55 43.14 -9.81
CA THR A 538 12.94 42.82 -10.18
C THR A 538 13.25 41.32 -10.19
N VAL A 539 12.38 40.48 -9.60
CA VAL A 539 12.54 39.02 -9.63
C VAL A 539 12.21 38.50 -11.02
N THR A 540 13.17 37.81 -11.65
CA THR A 540 12.99 37.17 -12.97
C THR A 540 12.63 35.69 -12.85
N GLU A 541 12.91 35.06 -11.70
CA GLU A 541 12.84 33.62 -11.50
C GLU A 541 12.39 33.26 -10.09
N VAL A 542 11.43 32.35 -10.00
CA VAL A 542 10.99 31.69 -8.77
C VAL A 542 11.27 30.19 -8.91
N GLY A 543 12.20 29.69 -8.12
CA GLY A 543 12.70 28.31 -8.17
C GLY A 543 11.68 27.25 -7.78
N GLU A 544 12.09 26.00 -7.91
CA GLU A 544 11.27 24.84 -7.60
C GLU A 544 10.94 24.78 -6.11
N TYR A 545 9.68 24.49 -5.79
CA TYR A 545 9.15 24.38 -4.42
C TYR A 545 9.40 25.61 -3.53
N ALA A 546 9.79 26.76 -4.09
CA ALA A 546 10.29 27.93 -3.35
C ALA A 546 9.36 28.44 -2.23
N PHE A 547 8.04 28.25 -2.37
CA PHE A 547 7.03 28.57 -1.36
C PHE A 547 6.10 27.37 -1.04
N GLU A 548 6.52 26.13 -1.30
CA GLU A 548 5.70 24.93 -1.01
C GLU A 548 5.31 24.85 0.48
N SER A 549 4.13 24.27 0.76
CA SER A 549 3.67 23.91 2.11
C SER A 549 3.66 25.07 3.10
N ASN A 550 3.18 26.22 2.62
CA ASN A 550 2.94 27.43 3.39
C ASN A 550 1.43 27.63 3.63
N LEU A 551 1.06 28.76 4.23
CA LEU A 551 -0.33 29.15 4.50
C LEU A 551 -0.86 30.19 3.50
N LEU A 552 -0.22 30.34 2.33
CA LEU A 552 -0.43 31.50 1.45
C LEU A 552 -1.88 31.55 0.97
N ALA A 553 -2.62 32.56 1.42
CA ALA A 553 -3.99 32.84 0.99
C ALA A 553 -4.04 33.74 -0.26
N SER A 554 -3.01 34.59 -0.43
CA SER A 554 -2.78 35.44 -1.59
C SER A 554 -1.30 35.61 -1.92
N ILE A 555 -0.98 35.85 -3.20
CA ILE A 555 0.35 36.20 -3.69
C ILE A 555 0.28 37.41 -4.63
N THR A 556 1.35 38.19 -4.68
CA THR A 556 1.62 39.12 -5.79
C THR A 556 2.90 38.66 -6.49
N VAL A 557 2.83 38.45 -7.81
CA VAL A 557 3.95 37.99 -8.64
C VAL A 557 4.46 39.17 -9.47
N GLY A 558 5.76 39.46 -9.40
CA GLY A 558 6.40 40.60 -10.07
C GLY A 558 6.35 40.53 -11.59
N THR A 559 6.30 41.70 -12.23
CA THR A 559 6.09 41.84 -13.69
C THR A 559 7.30 41.49 -14.56
N SER A 560 8.44 41.10 -13.98
CA SER A 560 9.58 40.52 -14.71
C SER A 560 9.70 39.00 -14.55
N VAL A 561 8.86 38.33 -13.73
CA VAL A 561 8.97 36.89 -13.50
C VAL A 561 8.70 36.15 -14.81
N ALA A 562 9.72 35.48 -15.34
CA ALA A 562 9.68 34.76 -16.61
C ALA A 562 9.33 33.28 -16.43
N ASN A 563 9.77 32.68 -15.31
CA ASN A 563 9.62 31.27 -14.98
C ASN A 563 9.03 31.12 -13.58
N ILE A 564 8.10 30.16 -13.42
CA ILE A 564 7.61 29.68 -12.12
C ILE A 564 7.94 28.18 -12.05
N GLY A 565 8.89 27.80 -11.19
CA GLY A 565 9.43 26.43 -11.10
C GLY A 565 8.42 25.36 -10.66
N ALA A 566 8.82 24.10 -10.78
CA ALA A 566 7.97 22.98 -10.36
C ALA A 566 7.62 23.09 -8.86
N GLY A 567 6.37 22.84 -8.49
CA GLY A 567 5.88 22.91 -7.12
C GLY A 567 5.97 24.28 -6.42
N ALA A 568 6.35 25.37 -7.11
CA ALA A 568 6.74 26.64 -6.48
C ALA A 568 5.76 27.20 -5.43
N PHE A 569 4.44 27.03 -5.62
CA PHE A 569 3.38 27.43 -4.68
C PHE A 569 2.49 26.25 -4.25
N ARG A 570 2.99 25.02 -4.35
CA ARG A 570 2.26 23.77 -4.03
C ARG A 570 1.83 23.72 -2.56
N SER A 571 0.71 23.04 -2.28
CA SER A 571 0.22 22.77 -0.91
C SER A 571 -0.04 24.03 -0.07
N ASN A 572 -0.63 25.05 -0.69
CA ASN A 572 -0.93 26.35 -0.08
C ASN A 572 -2.45 26.58 0.06
N GLN A 573 -2.86 27.81 0.38
CA GLN A 573 -4.26 28.18 0.62
C GLN A 573 -4.80 29.17 -0.42
N LEU A 574 -4.14 29.31 -1.58
CA LEU A 574 -4.38 30.39 -2.54
C LEU A 574 -5.80 30.36 -3.06
N THR A 575 -6.53 31.47 -2.87
CA THR A 575 -7.95 31.57 -3.30
C THR A 575 -8.12 32.20 -4.68
N GLY A 576 -7.13 33.00 -5.11
CA GLY A 576 -7.07 33.62 -6.42
C GLY A 576 -5.61 33.82 -6.86
N LEU A 577 -5.40 33.91 -8.16
CA LEU A 577 -4.08 34.01 -8.79
C LEU A 577 -4.14 34.99 -9.96
N THR A 578 -3.15 35.86 -10.07
CA THR A 578 -2.88 36.67 -11.27
C THR A 578 -1.49 36.32 -11.77
N ILE A 579 -1.39 35.87 -13.02
CA ILE A 579 -0.13 35.49 -13.67
C ILE A 579 0.29 36.67 -14.55
N PRO A 580 1.47 37.28 -14.36
CA PRO A 580 1.91 38.41 -15.17
C PRO A 580 2.27 37.97 -16.60
N ALA A 581 2.10 38.87 -17.56
CA ALA A 581 2.36 38.63 -18.99
C ALA A 581 3.86 38.53 -19.36
N SER A 582 4.72 38.39 -18.36
CA SER A 582 6.14 38.02 -18.47
C SER A 582 6.36 36.51 -18.40
N VAL A 583 5.45 35.76 -17.78
CA VAL A 583 5.62 34.31 -17.51
C VAL A 583 5.47 33.52 -18.81
N ASN A 584 6.46 32.69 -19.11
CA ASN A 584 6.51 31.85 -20.31
C ASN A 584 6.30 30.36 -19.97
N LEU A 585 6.76 29.96 -18.77
CA LEU A 585 6.70 28.59 -18.26
C LEU A 585 6.08 28.56 -16.85
N ILE A 586 5.16 27.60 -16.66
CA ILE A 586 4.59 27.22 -15.37
C ILE A 586 4.95 25.75 -15.13
N GLY A 587 5.82 25.46 -14.17
CA GLY A 587 6.38 24.13 -13.94
C GLY A 587 5.39 23.07 -13.44
N GLU A 588 5.85 21.82 -13.32
CA GLU A 588 5.02 20.72 -12.83
C GLU A 588 4.43 21.04 -11.46
N ALA A 589 3.14 20.79 -11.24
CA ALA A 589 2.48 20.92 -9.94
C ALA A 589 2.57 22.31 -9.27
N ALA A 590 3.00 23.37 -10.00
CA ALA A 590 3.39 24.67 -9.45
C ALA A 590 2.34 25.35 -8.56
N PHE A 591 1.05 25.22 -8.87
CA PHE A 591 -0.07 25.72 -8.07
C PHE A 591 -0.97 24.60 -7.54
N SER A 592 -0.51 23.35 -7.55
CA SER A 592 -1.31 22.20 -7.11
C SER A 592 -1.62 22.24 -5.61
N PHE A 593 -2.69 21.54 -5.18
CA PHE A 593 -3.14 21.49 -3.79
C PHE A 593 -3.37 22.89 -3.18
N ASN A 594 -4.23 23.68 -3.84
CA ASN A 594 -4.61 25.05 -3.46
C ASN A 594 -6.15 25.21 -3.49
N LYS A 595 -6.65 26.45 -3.44
CA LYS A 595 -8.09 26.78 -3.42
C LYS A 595 -8.49 27.76 -4.52
N ILE A 596 -7.74 27.80 -5.63
CA ILE A 596 -7.87 28.84 -6.65
C ILE A 596 -9.22 28.66 -7.35
N GLY A 597 -10.10 29.67 -7.29
CA GLY A 597 -11.46 29.59 -7.83
C GLY A 597 -11.57 29.80 -9.35
N SER A 598 -10.60 30.51 -9.94
CA SER A 598 -10.47 30.77 -11.38
C SER A 598 -9.05 31.23 -11.73
N VAL A 599 -8.55 30.92 -12.93
CA VAL A 599 -7.26 31.42 -13.44
C VAL A 599 -7.34 31.82 -14.91
N ILE A 600 -6.54 32.82 -15.29
CA ILE A 600 -6.30 33.24 -16.67
C ILE A 600 -4.82 32.96 -16.98
N ILE A 601 -4.56 32.14 -17.99
CA ILE A 601 -3.23 31.91 -18.54
C ILE A 601 -2.97 32.98 -19.62
N PRO A 602 -1.94 33.85 -19.47
CA PRO A 602 -1.66 34.92 -20.44
C PRO A 602 -0.98 34.39 -21.70
N ASP A 603 -1.01 35.20 -22.78
CA ASP A 603 -0.49 34.80 -24.10
C ASP A 603 1.04 34.61 -24.18
N SER A 604 1.78 34.99 -23.14
CA SER A 604 3.20 34.67 -22.98
C SER A 604 3.46 33.20 -22.63
N VAL A 605 2.51 32.51 -21.98
CA VAL A 605 2.72 31.12 -21.51
C VAL A 605 2.61 30.15 -22.68
N THR A 606 3.74 29.52 -23.03
CA THR A 606 3.82 28.43 -24.01
C THR A 606 3.72 27.06 -23.35
N GLU A 607 4.16 26.95 -22.09
CA GLU A 607 4.30 25.67 -21.39
C GLU A 607 3.60 25.69 -20.02
N ILE A 608 2.75 24.70 -19.78
CA ILE A 608 2.10 24.44 -18.49
C ILE A 608 2.37 22.97 -18.15
N GLY A 609 3.21 22.72 -17.15
CA GLY A 609 3.62 21.38 -16.75
C GLY A 609 2.46 20.51 -16.25
N ALA A 610 2.73 19.21 -16.17
CA ALA A 610 1.79 18.25 -15.58
C ALA A 610 1.35 18.70 -14.16
N ASN A 611 0.15 18.32 -13.74
CA ASN A 611 -0.42 18.67 -12.43
C ASN A 611 -0.49 20.17 -12.06
N ALA A 612 -0.09 21.14 -12.92
CA ALA A 612 0.22 22.52 -12.49
C ALA A 612 -0.92 23.20 -11.71
N PHE A 613 -2.18 22.93 -12.06
CA PHE A 613 -3.37 23.45 -11.38
C PHE A 613 -4.26 22.34 -10.79
N SER A 614 -3.72 21.14 -10.54
CA SER A 614 -4.50 20.02 -10.01
C SER A 614 -4.86 20.21 -8.53
N PHE A 615 -5.88 19.51 -8.04
CA PHE A 615 -6.36 19.59 -6.65
C PHE A 615 -6.62 21.05 -6.21
N ASN A 616 -7.49 21.74 -6.94
CA ASN A 616 -7.87 23.13 -6.70
C ASN A 616 -9.41 23.28 -6.66
N GLU A 617 -9.91 24.51 -6.56
CA GLU A 617 -11.33 24.82 -6.57
C GLU A 617 -11.79 25.48 -7.89
N LEU A 618 -11.04 25.33 -8.99
CA LEU A 618 -11.26 26.05 -10.24
C LEU A 618 -12.65 25.74 -10.80
N THR A 619 -13.48 26.76 -10.93
CA THR A 619 -14.79 26.71 -11.61
C THR A 619 -14.70 27.06 -13.09
N SER A 620 -13.69 27.86 -13.45
CA SER A 620 -13.39 28.31 -14.81
C SER A 620 -11.89 28.50 -15.01
N VAL A 621 -11.43 28.33 -16.25
CA VAL A 621 -10.07 28.61 -16.69
C VAL A 621 -10.12 29.25 -18.08
N THR A 622 -9.27 30.26 -18.30
CA THR A 622 -8.99 30.79 -19.65
C THR A 622 -7.58 30.36 -20.03
N ILE A 623 -7.45 29.65 -21.15
CA ILE A 623 -6.18 29.08 -21.65
C ILE A 623 -5.80 29.84 -22.93
N SER A 624 -4.55 30.24 -23.07
CA SER A 624 -4.07 30.93 -24.28
C SER A 624 -3.89 30.00 -25.48
N ASN A 625 -4.03 30.57 -26.69
CA ASN A 625 -3.66 29.93 -27.96
C ASN A 625 -2.16 29.65 -28.13
N SER A 626 -1.29 30.19 -27.26
CA SER A 626 0.14 29.91 -27.25
C SER A 626 0.50 28.50 -26.74
N VAL A 627 -0.42 27.81 -26.07
CA VAL A 627 -0.18 26.49 -25.45
C VAL A 627 -0.41 25.35 -26.46
N THR A 628 0.60 24.48 -26.65
CA THR A 628 0.60 23.42 -27.68
C THR A 628 0.20 22.02 -27.20
N SER A 629 0.13 21.81 -25.89
CA SER A 629 -0.25 20.53 -25.26
C SER A 629 -0.96 20.78 -23.93
N MET A 630 -1.92 19.93 -23.57
CA MET A 630 -2.53 19.93 -22.24
C MET A 630 -1.90 18.79 -21.43
N GLU A 631 -0.90 19.09 -20.61
CA GLU A 631 -0.09 18.07 -19.92
C GLU A 631 -0.86 17.21 -18.91
N ASP A 632 -0.22 16.12 -18.49
CA ASP A 632 -0.81 15.11 -17.61
C ASP A 632 -1.42 15.71 -16.34
N SER A 633 -2.72 15.50 -16.15
CA SER A 633 -3.51 15.94 -14.99
C SER A 633 -3.47 17.44 -14.69
N VAL A 634 -3.06 18.29 -15.65
CA VAL A 634 -2.85 19.74 -15.49
C VAL A 634 -4.00 20.50 -14.80
N PHE A 635 -5.26 20.14 -15.07
CA PHE A 635 -6.47 20.70 -14.42
C PHE A 635 -7.31 19.63 -13.69
N ALA A 636 -6.72 18.48 -13.32
CA ALA A 636 -7.44 17.39 -12.66
C ALA A 636 -7.91 17.75 -11.23
N PHE A 637 -8.96 17.08 -10.74
CA PHE A 637 -9.49 17.26 -9.38
C PHE A 637 -9.85 18.73 -9.07
N ASN A 638 -10.74 19.28 -9.89
CA ASN A 638 -11.20 20.68 -9.84
C ASN A 638 -12.74 20.73 -9.90
N LYS A 639 -13.30 21.92 -10.12
CA LYS A 639 -14.75 22.18 -10.18
C LYS A 639 -15.19 22.73 -11.54
N LEU A 640 -14.40 22.54 -12.61
CA LEU A 640 -14.61 23.20 -13.90
C LEU A 640 -15.97 22.81 -14.49
N GLU A 641 -16.82 23.79 -14.79
CA GLU A 641 -18.14 23.55 -15.40
C GLU A 641 -18.08 23.46 -16.93
N SER A 642 -17.08 24.12 -17.54
CA SER A 642 -16.78 24.06 -18.98
C SER A 642 -15.32 24.37 -19.25
N VAL A 643 -14.80 23.94 -20.42
CA VAL A 643 -13.48 24.36 -20.91
C VAL A 643 -13.45 24.45 -22.45
N ILE A 644 -12.71 25.43 -22.96
CA ILE A 644 -12.36 25.57 -24.37
C ILE A 644 -10.87 25.25 -24.48
N ILE A 645 -10.53 24.21 -25.22
CA ILE A 645 -9.13 23.83 -25.46
C ILE A 645 -8.62 24.64 -26.68
N PRO A 646 -7.46 25.32 -26.60
CA PRO A 646 -7.01 26.22 -27.67
C PRO A 646 -6.63 25.51 -28.98
N ASP A 647 -6.83 26.18 -30.11
CA ASP A 647 -6.60 25.63 -31.47
C ASP A 647 -5.14 25.20 -31.76
N GLY A 648 -4.18 25.57 -30.91
CA GLY A 648 -2.78 25.11 -30.98
C GLY A 648 -2.53 23.72 -30.39
N VAL A 649 -3.47 23.16 -29.61
CA VAL A 649 -3.25 21.93 -28.84
C VAL A 649 -3.26 20.69 -29.72
N LEU A 650 -2.16 19.92 -29.70
CA LEU A 650 -2.00 18.68 -30.46
C LEU A 650 -2.35 17.41 -29.64
N THR A 651 -2.18 17.47 -28.32
CA THR A 651 -2.33 16.35 -27.40
C THR A 651 -3.07 16.76 -26.13
N ILE A 652 -3.89 15.85 -25.60
CA ILE A 652 -4.53 16.00 -24.29
C ILE A 652 -4.04 14.85 -23.41
N GLY A 653 -3.27 15.18 -22.38
CA GLY A 653 -2.53 14.25 -21.52
C GLY A 653 -3.39 13.41 -20.59
N MET A 654 -2.72 12.51 -19.87
CA MET A 654 -3.28 11.58 -18.91
C MET A 654 -4.05 12.33 -17.82
N GLY A 655 -5.38 12.18 -17.82
CA GLY A 655 -6.24 12.76 -16.79
C GLY A 655 -6.34 14.28 -16.81
N ALA A 656 -5.90 14.97 -17.88
CA ALA A 656 -5.77 16.44 -17.95
C ALA A 656 -6.95 17.24 -17.36
N PHE A 657 -8.19 16.76 -17.55
CA PHE A 657 -9.43 17.36 -17.01
C PHE A 657 -10.25 16.38 -16.15
N ALA A 658 -9.64 15.31 -15.63
CA ALA A 658 -10.31 14.27 -14.87
C ALA A 658 -10.85 14.76 -13.51
N ASN A 659 -11.94 14.16 -13.02
CA ASN A 659 -12.56 14.49 -11.73
C ASN A 659 -12.95 15.99 -11.64
N ASN A 660 -13.74 16.45 -12.60
CA ASN A 660 -14.25 17.81 -12.70
C ASN A 660 -15.79 17.82 -12.78
N GLN A 661 -16.40 18.98 -13.02
CA GLN A 661 -17.84 19.15 -13.14
C GLN A 661 -18.27 19.44 -14.60
N LEU A 662 -17.44 19.09 -15.59
CA LEU A 662 -17.59 19.56 -16.97
C LEU A 662 -18.93 19.14 -17.55
N THR A 663 -19.75 20.13 -17.91
CA THR A 663 -21.02 19.98 -18.63
C THR A 663 -20.85 20.21 -20.14
N SER A 664 -19.74 20.81 -20.55
CA SER A 664 -19.34 20.98 -21.95
C SER A 664 -17.83 21.07 -22.09
N VAL A 665 -17.31 20.65 -23.24
CA VAL A 665 -15.91 20.84 -23.64
C VAL A 665 -15.85 21.12 -25.13
N THR A 666 -14.99 22.04 -25.55
CA THR A 666 -14.63 22.24 -26.96
C THR A 666 -13.24 21.64 -27.20
N ILE A 667 -13.17 20.61 -28.05
CA ILE A 667 -11.92 19.96 -28.48
C ILE A 667 -11.63 20.43 -29.93
N PRO A 668 -10.49 21.09 -30.20
CA PRO A 668 -10.19 21.65 -31.53
C PRO A 668 -9.68 20.59 -32.52
N GLY A 669 -9.80 20.89 -33.81
CA GLY A 669 -9.43 20.00 -34.93
C GLY A 669 -7.92 19.77 -35.12
N SER A 670 -7.10 20.29 -34.22
CA SER A 670 -5.67 20.06 -34.08
C SER A 670 -5.33 18.83 -33.23
N VAL A 671 -6.23 18.41 -32.32
CA VAL A 671 -5.97 17.32 -31.37
C VAL A 671 -5.90 15.99 -32.10
N THR A 672 -4.83 15.24 -31.86
CA THR A 672 -4.57 13.91 -32.45
C THR A 672 -4.73 12.77 -31.43
N GLN A 673 -4.49 13.04 -30.15
CA GLN A 673 -4.48 12.04 -29.07
C GLN A 673 -5.24 12.56 -27.83
N ILE A 674 -6.06 11.69 -27.23
CA ILE A 674 -6.76 11.94 -25.97
C ILE A 674 -6.33 10.85 -24.97
N GLY A 675 -5.56 11.22 -23.95
CA GLY A 675 -4.88 10.30 -23.04
C GLY A 675 -5.77 9.57 -22.03
N TRP A 676 -5.16 8.66 -21.25
CA TRP A 676 -5.86 7.86 -20.25
C TRP A 676 -6.65 8.75 -19.29
N ARG A 677 -7.95 8.46 -19.13
CA ARG A 677 -8.87 9.18 -18.23
C ARG A 677 -8.97 10.70 -18.48
N ALA A 678 -8.53 11.24 -19.63
CA ALA A 678 -8.43 12.69 -19.89
C ALA A 678 -9.66 13.53 -19.47
N PHE A 679 -10.87 13.03 -19.69
CA PHE A 679 -12.16 13.63 -19.28
C PHE A 679 -12.96 12.72 -18.33
N GLY A 680 -12.35 11.71 -17.75
CA GLY A 680 -13.03 10.73 -16.89
C GLY A 680 -13.53 11.35 -15.58
N SER A 681 -14.65 10.83 -15.07
CA SER A 681 -15.31 11.32 -13.84
C SER A 681 -15.77 12.79 -13.99
N ASN A 682 -16.65 13.06 -14.96
CA ASN A 682 -17.18 14.38 -15.30
C ASN A 682 -18.72 14.35 -15.49
N GLN A 683 -19.32 15.42 -16.00
CA GLN A 683 -20.77 15.58 -16.13
C GLN A 683 -21.25 15.73 -17.59
N LEU A 684 -20.41 15.37 -18.57
CA LEU A 684 -20.63 15.67 -19.99
C LEU A 684 -21.85 14.91 -20.54
N PRO A 685 -22.89 15.59 -21.08
CA PRO A 685 -24.06 14.94 -21.70
C PRO A 685 -23.78 14.50 -23.15
N GLY A 686 -22.74 15.04 -23.76
CA GLY A 686 -22.26 14.74 -25.11
C GLY A 686 -20.90 15.41 -25.34
N VAL A 687 -20.12 14.92 -26.29
CA VAL A 687 -18.83 15.49 -26.71
C VAL A 687 -18.64 15.27 -28.22
N ILE A 688 -18.00 16.23 -28.89
CA ILE A 688 -17.56 16.08 -30.28
C ILE A 688 -16.08 15.71 -30.24
N ILE A 689 -15.74 14.48 -30.68
CA ILE A 689 -14.35 14.07 -30.88
C ILE A 689 -13.96 14.45 -32.32
N PRO A 690 -12.92 15.27 -32.54
CA PRO A 690 -12.54 15.70 -33.88
C PRO A 690 -12.04 14.56 -34.79
N GLY A 691 -12.24 14.72 -36.09
CA GLY A 691 -11.78 13.74 -37.10
C GLY A 691 -10.26 13.55 -37.18
N SER A 692 -9.49 14.45 -36.57
CA SER A 692 -8.03 14.38 -36.43
C SER A 692 -7.56 13.38 -35.37
N VAL A 693 -8.44 12.94 -34.46
CA VAL A 693 -8.08 12.04 -33.36
C VAL A 693 -7.88 10.62 -33.88
N THR A 694 -6.68 10.09 -33.67
CA THR A 694 -6.30 8.69 -33.99
C THR A 694 -6.37 7.80 -32.76
N GLU A 695 -6.21 8.36 -31.55
CA GLU A 695 -6.16 7.61 -30.29
C GLU A 695 -7.13 8.18 -29.24
N ILE A 696 -7.99 7.29 -28.71
CA ILE A 696 -8.85 7.55 -27.56
C ILE A 696 -8.42 6.60 -26.44
N GLY A 697 -7.58 7.11 -25.54
CA GLY A 697 -6.98 6.36 -24.46
C GLY A 697 -7.99 5.75 -23.48
N ALA A 698 -7.51 4.76 -22.73
CA ALA A 698 -8.36 4.02 -21.81
C ALA A 698 -9.02 4.91 -20.75
N ALA A 699 -10.26 4.61 -20.38
CA ALA A 699 -11.11 5.39 -19.49
C ALA A 699 -11.30 6.89 -19.86
N ALA A 700 -10.92 7.35 -21.06
CA ALA A 700 -10.87 8.77 -21.43
C ALA A 700 -12.17 9.55 -21.14
N PHE A 701 -13.34 8.92 -21.30
CA PHE A 701 -14.66 9.50 -21.01
C PHE A 701 -15.45 8.66 -19.98
N GLN A 702 -14.80 7.83 -19.17
CA GLN A 702 -15.44 7.01 -18.13
C GLN A 702 -16.25 7.86 -17.14
N SER A 703 -17.34 7.33 -16.58
CA SER A 703 -18.16 7.96 -15.52
C SER A 703 -18.56 9.40 -15.88
N ASN A 704 -19.38 9.49 -16.92
CA ASN A 704 -19.92 10.73 -17.48
C ASN A 704 -21.44 10.56 -17.74
N LYS A 705 -22.05 11.50 -18.47
CA LYS A 705 -23.48 11.51 -18.80
C LYS A 705 -23.74 11.36 -20.31
N LEU A 706 -22.75 10.91 -21.08
CA LEU A 706 -22.82 10.88 -22.55
C LEU A 706 -24.04 10.07 -23.01
N THR A 707 -24.91 10.68 -23.80
CA THR A 707 -26.12 10.04 -24.36
C THR A 707 -25.89 9.46 -25.76
N SER A 708 -24.90 9.97 -26.47
CA SER A 708 -24.47 9.46 -27.77
C SER A 708 -22.98 9.74 -27.98
N ILE A 709 -22.32 8.92 -28.80
CA ILE A 709 -20.94 9.17 -29.23
C ILE A 709 -20.71 8.68 -30.68
N ILE A 710 -19.95 9.48 -31.43
CA ILE A 710 -19.45 9.13 -32.76
C ILE A 710 -17.94 8.98 -32.62
N ILE A 711 -17.42 7.79 -32.93
CA ILE A 711 -15.99 7.52 -32.92
C ILE A 711 -15.41 7.94 -34.29
N PRO A 712 -14.31 8.72 -34.36
CA PRO A 712 -13.71 9.15 -35.63
C PRO A 712 -13.21 7.99 -36.50
N ASP A 713 -13.36 8.12 -37.83
CA ASP A 713 -12.96 7.11 -38.83
C ASP A 713 -11.48 6.69 -38.77
N ASN A 714 -10.62 7.54 -38.17
CA ASN A 714 -9.18 7.31 -38.01
C ASN A 714 -8.80 6.49 -36.76
N VAL A 715 -9.76 6.16 -35.89
CA VAL A 715 -9.51 5.37 -34.67
C VAL A 715 -9.51 3.88 -34.99
N THR A 716 -8.38 3.21 -34.76
CA THR A 716 -8.22 1.75 -34.99
C THR A 716 -8.48 0.90 -33.75
N GLU A 717 -8.38 1.47 -32.56
CA GLU A 717 -8.66 0.80 -31.28
C GLU A 717 -9.55 1.68 -30.39
N ILE A 718 -10.56 1.08 -29.76
CA ILE A 718 -11.32 1.71 -28.68
C ILE A 718 -10.83 1.12 -27.35
N SER A 719 -9.94 1.86 -26.65
CA SER A 719 -9.24 1.35 -25.47
C SER A 719 -10.17 1.00 -24.29
N TRP A 720 -9.63 0.24 -23.33
CA TRP A 720 -10.39 -0.27 -22.19
C TRP A 720 -11.11 0.83 -21.39
N ARG A 721 -12.39 0.60 -21.08
CA ARG A 721 -13.31 1.48 -20.35
C ARG A 721 -13.50 2.88 -20.93
N ALA A 722 -13.08 3.17 -22.17
CA ALA A 722 -13.10 4.50 -22.77
C ALA A 722 -14.42 5.26 -22.58
N PHE A 723 -15.57 4.56 -22.63
CA PHE A 723 -16.91 5.12 -22.41
C PHE A 723 -17.71 4.38 -21.31
N GLN A 724 -17.07 3.66 -20.39
CA GLN A 724 -17.78 2.97 -19.28
C GLN A 724 -18.56 3.95 -18.39
N ASP A 725 -19.68 3.51 -17.80
CA ASP A 725 -20.51 4.29 -16.87
C ASP A 725 -20.94 5.63 -17.50
N ASN A 726 -21.54 5.51 -18.67
CA ASN A 726 -22.18 6.61 -19.36
C ASN A 726 -23.68 6.31 -19.47
N LYS A 727 -24.39 7.09 -20.27
CA LYS A 727 -25.83 6.97 -20.45
C LYS A 727 -26.14 6.80 -21.94
N LEU A 728 -25.23 6.13 -22.67
CA LEU A 728 -25.25 6.04 -24.13
C LEU A 728 -26.50 5.28 -24.57
N GLU A 729 -27.36 5.98 -25.31
CA GLU A 729 -28.51 5.43 -26.03
C GLU A 729 -28.14 5.11 -27.50
N SER A 730 -26.96 5.55 -27.96
CA SER A 730 -26.41 5.22 -29.29
C SER A 730 -24.88 5.35 -29.35
N VAL A 731 -24.25 4.56 -30.22
CA VAL A 731 -22.82 4.64 -30.55
C VAL A 731 -22.62 4.36 -32.04
N THR A 732 -21.73 5.10 -32.70
CA THR A 732 -21.24 4.78 -34.06
C THR A 732 -19.79 4.32 -33.98
N ILE A 733 -19.54 3.05 -34.35
CA ILE A 733 -18.22 2.43 -34.44
C ILE A 733 -17.85 2.32 -35.93
N PRO A 734 -16.78 2.98 -36.42
CA PRO A 734 -16.42 2.97 -37.84
C PRO A 734 -15.69 1.68 -38.24
N GLU A 735 -15.74 1.35 -39.54
CA GLU A 735 -15.10 0.18 -40.19
C GLU A 735 -13.55 0.19 -40.12
N GLY A 736 -12.94 1.20 -39.49
CA GLY A 736 -11.51 1.24 -39.18
C GLY A 736 -11.13 0.54 -37.86
N VAL A 737 -12.10 0.28 -36.97
CA VAL A 737 -11.84 -0.29 -35.64
C VAL A 737 -11.55 -1.78 -35.73
N VAL A 738 -10.39 -2.20 -35.22
CA VAL A 738 -9.91 -3.59 -35.21
C VAL A 738 -10.09 -4.24 -33.83
N SER A 739 -10.05 -3.44 -32.76
CA SER A 739 -10.11 -3.87 -31.36
C SER A 739 -11.04 -3.01 -30.51
N ILE A 740 -11.81 -3.67 -29.63
CA ILE A 740 -12.64 -3.04 -28.59
C ILE A 740 -12.19 -3.56 -27.22
N GLY A 741 -11.65 -2.68 -26.38
CA GLY A 741 -11.02 -3.05 -25.11
C GLY A 741 -11.98 -3.42 -23.96
N TRP A 742 -11.41 -3.89 -22.85
CA TRP A 742 -12.16 -4.29 -21.64
C TRP A 742 -13.16 -3.21 -21.22
N GLY A 743 -14.45 -3.54 -21.19
CA GLY A 743 -15.50 -2.68 -20.65
C GLY A 743 -15.68 -1.36 -21.41
N ALA A 744 -15.19 -1.24 -22.65
CA ALA A 744 -15.18 0.00 -23.43
C ALA A 744 -16.55 0.72 -23.45
N PHE A 745 -17.64 -0.03 -23.50
CA PHE A 745 -19.03 0.45 -23.47
C PHE A 745 -19.85 -0.15 -22.32
N ALA A 746 -19.21 -0.66 -21.26
CA ALA A 746 -19.91 -1.23 -20.11
C ALA A 746 -20.73 -0.18 -19.34
N ASP A 747 -21.74 -0.60 -18.58
CA ASP A 747 -22.53 0.25 -17.70
C ASP A 747 -23.20 1.43 -18.46
N ASN A 748 -23.96 1.09 -19.50
CA ASN A 748 -24.57 2.04 -20.43
C ASN A 748 -26.04 1.68 -20.73
N LEU A 749 -26.69 2.42 -21.64
CA LEU A 749 -28.12 2.28 -21.95
C LEU A 749 -28.40 1.78 -23.37
N LEU A 750 -27.39 1.18 -24.05
CA LEU A 750 -27.46 0.91 -25.49
C LEU A 750 -28.62 -0.05 -25.82
N PRO A 751 -29.60 0.38 -26.66
CA PRO A 751 -30.70 -0.46 -27.12
C PRO A 751 -30.32 -1.27 -28.38
N GLU A 752 -29.28 -0.86 -29.10
CA GLU A 752 -28.70 -1.54 -30.25
C GLU A 752 -27.21 -1.19 -30.36
N VAL A 753 -26.43 -2.03 -31.03
CA VAL A 753 -25.05 -1.73 -31.44
C VAL A 753 -24.72 -2.46 -32.74
N THR A 754 -24.08 -1.75 -33.67
CA THR A 754 -23.43 -2.37 -34.84
C THR A 754 -21.94 -2.49 -34.54
N ILE A 755 -21.42 -3.70 -34.60
CA ILE A 755 -19.99 -4.00 -34.48
C ILE A 755 -19.49 -4.30 -35.90
N PRO A 756 -18.56 -3.52 -36.48
CA PRO A 756 -18.15 -3.70 -37.87
C PRO A 756 -17.35 -4.98 -38.09
N ASP A 757 -17.34 -5.49 -39.32
CA ASP A 757 -16.64 -6.74 -39.68
C ASP A 757 -15.11 -6.62 -39.57
N SER A 758 -14.58 -5.39 -39.46
CA SER A 758 -13.18 -5.10 -39.16
C SER A 758 -12.73 -5.56 -37.76
N VAL A 759 -13.66 -5.71 -36.80
CA VAL A 759 -13.33 -6.04 -35.41
C VAL A 759 -12.91 -7.51 -35.29
N THR A 760 -11.71 -7.71 -34.77
CA THR A 760 -11.11 -9.02 -34.51
C THR A 760 -11.10 -9.40 -33.03
N THR A 761 -11.13 -8.41 -32.14
CA THR A 761 -11.12 -8.62 -30.68
C THR A 761 -12.17 -7.76 -29.97
N ILE A 762 -12.91 -8.38 -29.05
CA ILE A 762 -13.86 -7.73 -28.15
C ILE A 762 -13.51 -8.18 -26.73
N GLY A 763 -12.90 -7.29 -25.96
CA GLY A 763 -12.33 -7.58 -24.65
C GLY A 763 -13.36 -7.85 -23.55
N TYR A 764 -12.85 -8.30 -22.40
CA TYR A 764 -13.62 -8.59 -21.17
C TYR A 764 -14.75 -7.57 -20.92
N GLU A 765 -15.98 -8.01 -20.65
CA GLU A 765 -17.11 -7.14 -20.29
C GLU A 765 -17.43 -5.95 -21.25
N ALA A 766 -16.91 -5.92 -22.50
CA ALA A 766 -16.95 -4.75 -23.38
C ALA A 766 -18.33 -4.07 -23.57
N PHE A 767 -19.41 -4.87 -23.59
CA PHE A 767 -20.80 -4.41 -23.71
C PHE A 767 -21.66 -4.84 -22.50
N ALA A 768 -21.05 -5.20 -21.37
CA ALA A 768 -21.76 -5.65 -20.18
C ALA A 768 -22.66 -4.54 -19.60
N GLN A 769 -23.77 -4.91 -18.97
CA GLN A 769 -24.68 -3.96 -18.30
C GLN A 769 -25.22 -2.89 -19.27
N ASN A 770 -25.84 -3.36 -20.36
CA ASN A 770 -26.53 -2.56 -21.38
C ASN A 770 -27.97 -3.07 -21.61
N LEU A 771 -28.69 -2.50 -22.58
CA LEU A 771 -30.10 -2.82 -22.84
C LEU A 771 -30.35 -3.65 -24.12
N LEU A 772 -29.29 -4.21 -24.72
CA LEU A 772 -29.30 -4.87 -26.03
C LEU A 772 -30.29 -6.06 -26.07
N PRO A 773 -31.32 -6.07 -26.95
CA PRO A 773 -32.26 -7.18 -27.13
C PRO A 773 -31.79 -8.21 -28.16
N GLU A 774 -30.86 -7.81 -29.03
CA GLU A 774 -30.14 -8.62 -30.01
C GLU A 774 -28.76 -7.97 -30.28
N VAL A 775 -27.81 -8.74 -30.80
CA VAL A 775 -26.49 -8.26 -31.26
C VAL A 775 -25.94 -9.22 -32.31
N THR A 776 -25.23 -8.70 -33.30
CA THR A 776 -24.47 -9.51 -34.27
C THR A 776 -23.00 -9.53 -33.87
N ILE A 777 -22.41 -10.72 -33.81
CA ILE A 777 -20.97 -10.91 -33.54
C ILE A 777 -20.27 -11.02 -34.90
N PRO A 778 -19.22 -10.21 -35.19
CA PRO A 778 -18.51 -10.24 -36.47
C PRO A 778 -17.95 -11.62 -36.82
N GLY A 779 -17.86 -11.91 -38.12
CA GLY A 779 -17.38 -13.22 -38.61
C GLY A 779 -15.92 -13.53 -38.27
N ASN A 780 -15.12 -12.50 -37.97
CA ASN A 780 -13.69 -12.57 -37.71
C ASN A 780 -13.32 -12.81 -36.23
N ILE A 781 -14.30 -12.86 -35.31
CA ILE A 781 -14.06 -13.13 -33.89
C ILE A 781 -13.72 -14.62 -33.67
N THR A 782 -12.59 -14.90 -33.00
CA THR A 782 -12.15 -16.25 -32.64
C THR A 782 -12.50 -16.68 -31.21
N SER A 783 -12.57 -15.72 -30.28
CA SER A 783 -12.98 -15.93 -28.89
C SER A 783 -14.01 -14.88 -28.48
N ILE A 784 -15.05 -15.30 -27.78
CA ILE A 784 -15.95 -14.37 -27.09
C ILE A 784 -15.45 -14.30 -25.66
N GLU A 785 -14.84 -13.18 -25.27
CA GLU A 785 -14.20 -13.03 -23.97
C GLU A 785 -15.18 -13.12 -22.78
N ASN A 786 -14.62 -13.18 -21.57
CA ASN A 786 -15.41 -13.27 -20.35
C ASN A 786 -16.39 -12.06 -20.26
N GLY A 787 -17.62 -12.29 -19.79
CA GLY A 787 -18.62 -11.26 -19.49
C GLY A 787 -19.07 -10.32 -20.63
N VAL A 788 -18.61 -10.47 -21.88
CA VAL A 788 -18.76 -9.45 -22.96
C VAL A 788 -20.18 -8.88 -23.10
N PHE A 789 -21.21 -9.72 -23.04
CA PHE A 789 -22.62 -9.34 -23.15
C PHE A 789 -23.44 -9.66 -21.88
N LYS A 790 -22.77 -9.78 -20.73
CA LYS A 790 -23.38 -10.01 -19.41
C LYS A 790 -24.38 -8.91 -19.03
N ASN A 791 -25.41 -9.23 -18.25
CA ASN A 791 -26.42 -8.29 -17.75
C ASN A 791 -27.07 -7.45 -18.89
N ASN A 792 -27.50 -8.09 -19.98
CA ASN A 792 -28.17 -7.44 -21.12
C ASN A 792 -29.63 -7.95 -21.26
N ARG A 793 -30.27 -7.69 -22.41
CA ARG A 793 -31.65 -8.13 -22.71
C ARG A 793 -31.73 -9.13 -23.85
N LEU A 794 -30.61 -9.73 -24.26
CA LEU A 794 -30.51 -10.55 -25.48
C LEU A 794 -31.53 -11.68 -25.48
N THR A 795 -32.35 -11.75 -26.52
CA THR A 795 -33.47 -12.71 -26.65
C THR A 795 -33.11 -13.96 -27.45
N GLY A 796 -32.08 -13.87 -28.29
CA GLY A 796 -31.38 -14.96 -28.96
C GLY A 796 -29.98 -14.52 -29.36
N ILE A 797 -29.10 -15.48 -29.66
CA ILE A 797 -27.74 -15.19 -30.16
C ILE A 797 -27.27 -16.26 -31.15
N THR A 798 -26.52 -15.84 -32.17
CA THR A 798 -25.84 -16.73 -33.13
C THR A 798 -24.33 -16.60 -32.95
N ILE A 799 -23.66 -17.72 -32.69
CA ILE A 799 -22.21 -17.83 -32.51
C ILE A 799 -21.58 -18.12 -33.90
N PRO A 800 -20.71 -17.24 -34.44
CA PRO A 800 -20.13 -17.38 -35.78
C PRO A 800 -19.27 -18.63 -36.00
N TYR A 801 -18.90 -18.88 -37.26
CA TYR A 801 -18.05 -20.01 -37.65
C TYR A 801 -16.62 -19.97 -37.08
N GLY A 802 -16.07 -18.77 -36.85
CA GLY A 802 -14.70 -18.59 -36.35
C GLY A 802 -14.51 -18.80 -34.85
N VAL A 803 -15.59 -18.76 -34.06
CA VAL A 803 -15.51 -18.81 -32.59
C VAL A 803 -15.20 -20.22 -32.10
N THR A 804 -14.07 -20.39 -31.42
CA THR A 804 -13.68 -21.64 -30.75
C THR A 804 -14.04 -21.63 -29.27
N SER A 805 -13.96 -20.48 -28.59
CA SER A 805 -14.16 -20.37 -27.15
C SER A 805 -15.18 -19.29 -26.76
N ILE A 806 -15.94 -19.57 -25.70
CA ILE A 806 -16.89 -18.65 -25.08
C ILE A 806 -16.52 -18.50 -23.61
N GLY A 807 -16.27 -17.27 -23.18
CA GLY A 807 -15.72 -16.95 -21.87
C GLY A 807 -16.67 -17.14 -20.68
N LEU A 808 -16.10 -17.02 -19.49
CA LEU A 808 -16.81 -17.02 -18.22
C LEU A 808 -17.89 -15.93 -18.24
N GLU A 809 -19.12 -16.28 -17.87
CA GLU A 809 -20.27 -15.37 -17.82
C GLU A 809 -20.64 -14.60 -19.11
N ALA A 810 -20.08 -14.94 -20.28
CA ALA A 810 -20.17 -14.12 -21.51
C ALA A 810 -21.57 -13.61 -21.89
N PHE A 811 -22.61 -14.41 -21.64
CA PHE A 811 -24.03 -14.09 -21.87
C PHE A 811 -24.88 -14.24 -20.59
N ARG A 812 -24.27 -14.22 -19.39
CA ARG A 812 -24.96 -14.40 -18.11
C ARG A 812 -25.97 -13.26 -17.87
N TYR A 813 -27.12 -13.57 -17.25
CA TYR A 813 -28.19 -12.61 -16.97
C TYR A 813 -28.70 -11.90 -18.23
N ASN A 814 -29.25 -12.68 -19.16
CA ASN A 814 -29.91 -12.20 -20.37
C ASN A 814 -31.35 -12.78 -20.46
N GLN A 815 -31.99 -12.66 -21.62
CA GLN A 815 -33.33 -13.17 -21.88
C GLN A 815 -33.33 -14.28 -22.94
N LEU A 816 -32.18 -14.95 -23.14
CA LEU A 816 -31.95 -15.84 -24.28
C LEU A 816 -32.95 -17.00 -24.26
N THR A 817 -33.75 -17.08 -25.32
CA THR A 817 -34.70 -18.18 -25.58
C THR A 817 -34.12 -19.23 -26.53
N SER A 818 -33.09 -18.86 -27.29
CA SER A 818 -32.34 -19.75 -28.19
C SER A 818 -30.86 -19.34 -28.28
N VAL A 819 -30.00 -20.31 -28.58
CA VAL A 819 -28.59 -20.12 -28.96
C VAL A 819 -28.34 -20.96 -30.20
N ILE A 820 -27.78 -20.36 -31.25
CA ILE A 820 -27.40 -21.03 -32.49
C ILE A 820 -25.87 -21.07 -32.57
N PHE A 821 -25.30 -22.26 -32.72
CA PHE A 821 -23.87 -22.44 -32.97
C PHE A 821 -23.65 -22.75 -34.45
N LEU A 822 -22.89 -21.92 -35.16
CA LEU A 822 -22.48 -22.19 -36.54
C LEU A 822 -21.12 -22.89 -36.60
N GLY A 823 -20.18 -22.46 -35.74
CA GLY A 823 -18.79 -22.94 -35.70
C GLY A 823 -18.52 -24.13 -34.78
N ASN A 824 -17.26 -24.53 -34.76
CA ASN A 824 -16.73 -25.62 -33.94
C ASN A 824 -16.29 -25.10 -32.56
N VAL A 825 -17.23 -24.61 -31.75
CA VAL A 825 -16.93 -24.21 -30.36
C VAL A 825 -16.40 -25.42 -29.60
N THR A 826 -15.20 -25.32 -29.04
CA THR A 826 -14.54 -26.34 -28.21
C THR A 826 -14.77 -26.10 -26.71
N ASP A 827 -14.87 -24.83 -26.30
CA ASP A 827 -14.85 -24.46 -24.89
C ASP A 827 -15.98 -23.49 -24.54
N ILE A 828 -16.79 -23.85 -23.54
CA ILE A 828 -17.87 -23.01 -22.99
C ILE A 828 -17.54 -22.71 -21.53
N GLY A 829 -17.37 -21.44 -21.17
CA GLY A 829 -16.90 -21.00 -19.87
C GLY A 829 -17.89 -21.15 -18.71
N TRP A 830 -17.37 -20.95 -17.49
CA TRP A 830 -18.15 -20.98 -16.25
C TRP A 830 -19.33 -20.01 -16.33
N GLY A 831 -20.54 -20.49 -16.05
CA GLY A 831 -21.74 -19.65 -16.07
C GLY A 831 -22.06 -18.93 -17.39
N ALA A 832 -21.44 -19.30 -18.52
CA ALA A 832 -21.47 -18.54 -19.78
C ALA A 832 -22.87 -18.13 -20.26
N PHE A 833 -23.87 -19.02 -20.14
CA PHE A 833 -25.27 -18.79 -20.48
C PHE A 833 -26.20 -18.84 -19.26
N ALA A 834 -25.68 -18.69 -18.04
CA ALA A 834 -26.45 -18.80 -16.80
C ALA A 834 -27.47 -17.66 -16.64
N ASN A 835 -28.58 -17.94 -15.96
CA ASN A 835 -29.69 -16.99 -15.74
C ASN A 835 -30.23 -16.43 -17.07
N ASN A 836 -30.86 -17.31 -17.85
CA ASN A 836 -31.47 -17.04 -19.16
C ASN A 836 -32.81 -17.79 -19.28
N GLN A 837 -33.46 -17.71 -20.44
CA GLN A 837 -34.81 -18.28 -20.69
C GLN A 837 -34.80 -19.53 -21.60
N LEU A 838 -33.65 -20.20 -21.74
CA LEU A 838 -33.48 -21.35 -22.64
C LEU A 838 -34.35 -22.53 -22.18
N THR A 839 -35.27 -22.99 -23.02
CA THR A 839 -36.10 -24.19 -22.79
C THR A 839 -35.43 -25.45 -23.31
N GLU A 840 -34.55 -25.30 -24.30
CA GLU A 840 -33.68 -26.31 -24.88
C GLU A 840 -32.36 -25.66 -25.34
N VAL A 841 -31.33 -26.47 -25.53
CA VAL A 841 -30.06 -26.07 -26.15
C VAL A 841 -29.46 -27.28 -26.86
N THR A 842 -28.82 -27.07 -28.01
CA THR A 842 -28.01 -28.08 -28.69
C THR A 842 -26.55 -27.71 -28.51
N ILE A 843 -25.82 -28.45 -27.67
CA ILE A 843 -24.37 -28.28 -27.51
C ILE A 843 -23.68 -28.96 -28.71
N PRO A 844 -22.75 -28.29 -29.43
CA PRO A 844 -22.01 -28.90 -30.53
C PRO A 844 -21.15 -30.10 -30.09
N ASN A 845 -21.05 -31.11 -30.97
CA ASN A 845 -20.13 -32.26 -30.80
C ASN A 845 -18.63 -31.88 -30.88
N SER A 846 -18.30 -30.60 -31.08
CA SER A 846 -16.95 -30.07 -30.96
C SER A 846 -16.59 -29.67 -29.54
N VAL A 847 -17.56 -29.51 -28.63
CA VAL A 847 -17.31 -29.03 -27.26
C VAL A 847 -16.59 -30.11 -26.45
N THR A 848 -15.36 -29.81 -26.07
CA THR A 848 -14.46 -30.63 -25.24
C THR A 848 -14.42 -30.18 -23.79
N SER A 849 -14.66 -28.88 -23.51
CA SER A 849 -14.71 -28.36 -22.15
C SER A 849 -15.99 -27.56 -21.89
N ILE A 850 -16.58 -27.77 -20.70
CA ILE A 850 -17.75 -27.02 -20.25
C ILE A 850 -17.59 -26.56 -18.80
N GLY A 851 -17.77 -25.26 -18.57
CA GLY A 851 -17.71 -24.68 -17.25
C GLY A 851 -18.90 -25.09 -16.39
N ARG A 852 -18.63 -25.29 -15.10
CA ARG A 852 -19.66 -25.42 -14.08
C ARG A 852 -20.63 -24.24 -14.17
N ASN A 853 -21.89 -24.51 -13.88
CA ASN A 853 -23.01 -23.58 -13.97
C ASN A 853 -23.30 -23.01 -15.38
N ALA A 854 -22.61 -23.44 -16.46
CA ALA A 854 -22.72 -22.82 -17.80
C ALA A 854 -24.15 -22.53 -18.29
N PHE A 855 -25.12 -23.40 -17.97
CA PHE A 855 -26.54 -23.25 -18.33
C PHE A 855 -27.47 -23.23 -17.10
N VAL A 856 -26.96 -22.97 -15.89
CA VAL A 856 -27.79 -22.94 -14.66
C VAL A 856 -28.81 -21.80 -14.71
N GLN A 857 -29.92 -21.95 -13.96
CA GLN A 857 -31.00 -20.97 -13.90
C GLN A 857 -31.65 -20.68 -15.29
N ASN A 858 -31.72 -21.71 -16.15
CA ASN A 858 -32.52 -21.76 -17.37
C ASN A 858 -33.67 -22.80 -17.25
N PRO A 859 -34.83 -22.61 -17.90
CA PRO A 859 -35.95 -23.57 -17.92
C PRO A 859 -35.72 -24.83 -18.81
N ILE A 860 -34.46 -25.28 -18.98
CA ILE A 860 -34.10 -26.43 -19.82
C ILE A 860 -34.72 -27.71 -19.25
N SER A 861 -35.65 -28.29 -20.01
CA SER A 861 -36.40 -29.48 -19.57
C SER A 861 -35.69 -30.79 -19.93
N ALA A 862 -35.00 -30.81 -21.07
CA ALA A 862 -34.07 -31.84 -21.50
C ALA A 862 -33.09 -31.22 -22.51
N THR A 863 -31.89 -31.80 -22.64
CA THR A 863 -30.91 -31.40 -23.65
C THR A 863 -30.05 -32.62 -24.00
N PRO A 864 -29.72 -32.85 -25.29
CA PRO A 864 -28.70 -33.80 -25.67
C PRO A 864 -27.34 -33.32 -25.15
N ILE A 865 -26.65 -34.17 -24.38
CA ILE A 865 -25.28 -33.94 -23.94
C ILE A 865 -24.37 -34.72 -24.89
N PRO A 866 -23.40 -34.08 -25.59
CA PRO A 866 -22.51 -34.77 -26.50
C PRO A 866 -21.44 -35.56 -25.72
N GLU A 867 -21.02 -36.70 -26.28
CA GLU A 867 -19.96 -37.56 -25.71
C GLU A 867 -18.55 -36.96 -25.86
N SER A 868 -18.41 -35.80 -26.51
CA SER A 868 -17.15 -35.09 -26.74
C SER A 868 -16.59 -34.35 -25.52
N ILE A 869 -17.37 -34.18 -24.45
CA ILE A 869 -16.99 -33.37 -23.29
C ILE A 869 -15.99 -34.13 -22.41
N GLU A 870 -14.71 -33.80 -22.55
CA GLU A 870 -13.59 -34.37 -21.81
C GLU A 870 -13.40 -33.74 -20.42
N SER A 871 -13.90 -32.52 -20.18
CA SER A 871 -13.74 -31.82 -18.91
C SER A 871 -14.94 -30.95 -18.48
N ILE A 872 -15.18 -30.94 -17.16
CA ILE A 872 -15.89 -29.85 -16.48
C ILE A 872 -14.88 -28.98 -15.76
N THR A 873 -14.89 -27.67 -16.02
CA THR A 873 -14.04 -26.69 -15.33
C THR A 873 -14.81 -25.93 -14.24
N ASP A 874 -14.09 -25.40 -13.25
CA ASP A 874 -14.62 -24.48 -12.24
C ASP A 874 -13.63 -23.34 -12.01
N ILE A 875 -14.05 -22.30 -11.29
CA ILE A 875 -13.20 -21.18 -10.88
C ILE A 875 -12.86 -21.30 -9.39
N ASP A 876 -11.64 -20.92 -9.02
CA ASP A 876 -11.18 -20.92 -7.64
C ASP A 876 -11.44 -19.58 -6.91
N SER A 877 -10.70 -19.32 -5.82
CA SER A 877 -10.81 -18.08 -5.03
C SER A 877 -10.03 -16.89 -5.59
N GLU A 878 -9.09 -17.12 -6.51
CA GLU A 878 -8.25 -16.11 -7.14
C GLU A 878 -8.80 -15.73 -8.54
N GLY A 879 -9.59 -16.63 -9.13
CA GLY A 879 -10.35 -16.43 -10.37
C GLY A 879 -9.92 -17.38 -11.49
N ASP A 880 -8.90 -18.21 -11.24
CA ASP A 880 -8.31 -19.08 -12.24
C ASP A 880 -9.19 -20.29 -12.55
N VAL A 881 -9.12 -20.72 -13.81
CA VAL A 881 -9.94 -21.81 -14.35
C VAL A 881 -9.21 -23.13 -14.21
N PHE A 882 -9.76 -24.05 -13.40
CA PHE A 882 -9.19 -25.37 -13.18
C PHE A 882 -10.16 -26.49 -13.60
N VAL A 883 -9.62 -27.67 -13.91
CA VAL A 883 -10.44 -28.86 -14.24
C VAL A 883 -10.99 -29.48 -12.95
N LEU A 884 -12.31 -29.35 -12.75
CA LEU A 884 -13.03 -29.92 -11.60
C LEU A 884 -13.30 -31.41 -11.79
N ILE A 885 -13.63 -31.85 -13.01
CA ILE A 885 -13.90 -33.25 -13.35
C ILE A 885 -13.37 -33.56 -14.75
N SER A 886 -12.43 -34.50 -14.88
CA SER A 886 -12.01 -35.07 -16.16
C SER A 886 -12.87 -36.29 -16.52
N ASN A 887 -13.17 -36.49 -17.80
CA ASN A 887 -14.04 -37.54 -18.35
C ASN A 887 -15.38 -37.68 -17.59
N PRO A 888 -16.17 -36.59 -17.47
CA PRO A 888 -17.41 -36.58 -16.73
C PRO A 888 -18.49 -37.48 -17.35
N SER A 889 -19.30 -38.14 -16.53
CA SER A 889 -20.53 -38.80 -17.00
C SER A 889 -21.59 -37.76 -17.42
N ILE A 890 -22.56 -38.18 -18.25
CA ILE A 890 -23.70 -37.33 -18.64
C ILE A 890 -24.45 -36.80 -17.41
N GLU A 891 -24.61 -37.61 -16.36
CA GLU A 891 -25.22 -37.19 -15.09
C GLU A 891 -24.37 -36.16 -14.33
N GLN A 892 -23.04 -36.20 -14.45
CA GLN A 892 -22.16 -35.18 -13.88
C GLN A 892 -22.28 -33.86 -14.67
N ILE A 893 -22.24 -33.90 -16.01
CA ILE A 893 -22.46 -32.71 -16.85
C ILE A 893 -23.82 -32.08 -16.52
N GLN A 894 -24.88 -32.88 -16.45
CA GLN A 894 -26.22 -32.44 -16.09
C GLN A 894 -26.31 -31.88 -14.66
N ALA A 895 -25.57 -32.44 -13.69
CA ALA A 895 -25.63 -32.02 -12.29
C ALA A 895 -24.77 -30.79 -11.95
N TYR A 896 -23.71 -30.50 -12.72
CA TYR A 896 -22.79 -29.39 -12.49
C TYR A 896 -23.00 -28.21 -13.45
N CYS A 897 -23.47 -28.43 -14.69
CA CYS A 897 -23.59 -27.37 -15.70
C CYS A 897 -25.03 -26.84 -15.85
N PHE A 898 -26.04 -27.61 -15.42
CA PHE A 898 -27.46 -27.30 -15.61
C PHE A 898 -28.23 -27.18 -14.28
N ASN A 899 -29.51 -26.79 -14.36
CA ASN A 899 -30.40 -26.70 -13.20
C ASN A 899 -30.62 -28.07 -12.52
N SER A 900 -30.51 -28.11 -11.19
CA SER A 900 -30.88 -29.30 -10.42
C SER A 900 -32.40 -29.49 -10.42
N LEU A 901 -32.88 -30.52 -11.13
CA LEU A 901 -34.29 -30.86 -11.29
C LEU A 901 -35.04 -30.96 -9.95
N ILE A 902 -36.22 -30.33 -9.89
CA ILE A 902 -37.11 -30.31 -8.72
C ILE A 902 -38.30 -31.24 -8.98
N GLU A 903 -38.67 -32.05 -8.00
CA GLU A 903 -39.77 -33.03 -8.07
C GLU A 903 -40.74 -32.80 -6.90
N ASN A 904 -42.02 -32.56 -7.24
CA ASN A 904 -43.14 -32.47 -6.30
C ASN A 904 -43.83 -33.83 -6.21
N THR A 905 -43.90 -34.43 -5.04
CA THR A 905 -44.39 -35.81 -4.89
C THR A 905 -44.86 -36.14 -3.47
N TYR A 906 -45.72 -37.16 -3.34
CA TYR A 906 -46.06 -37.74 -2.04
C TYR A 906 -45.09 -38.87 -1.68
N ILE A 907 -44.69 -38.97 -0.41
CA ILE A 907 -44.02 -40.14 0.16
C ILE A 907 -45.07 -41.08 0.74
N LYS A 908 -45.01 -42.37 0.38
CA LYS A 908 -45.95 -43.41 0.85
C LYS A 908 -45.79 -43.64 2.36
N ALA A 909 -46.89 -43.91 3.07
CA ALA A 909 -46.83 -44.34 4.47
C ALA A 909 -45.99 -45.63 4.63
N GLY A 910 -45.30 -45.78 5.76
CA GLY A 910 -44.34 -46.85 6.00
C GLY A 910 -42.95 -46.62 5.38
N SER A 911 -42.75 -45.55 4.61
CA SER A 911 -41.43 -45.22 4.03
C SER A 911 -40.42 -44.77 5.08
N ASN A 912 -39.17 -45.15 4.87
CA ASN A 912 -38.03 -44.75 5.70
C ASN A 912 -37.36 -43.50 5.13
N ILE A 913 -37.27 -42.47 5.96
CA ILE A 913 -36.58 -41.19 5.71
C ILE A 913 -35.17 -41.29 6.29
N ARG A 914 -34.15 -40.82 5.54
CA ARG A 914 -32.74 -40.96 5.92
C ARG A 914 -32.02 -39.61 6.04
N ASN A 915 -30.94 -39.56 6.82
CA ASN A 915 -30.09 -38.37 6.99
C ASN A 915 -29.23 -38.04 5.75
N LEU A 916 -28.82 -39.07 5.01
CA LEU A 916 -28.08 -39.00 3.75
C LEU A 916 -28.45 -40.17 2.83
N PRO A 917 -28.16 -40.12 1.51
CA PRO A 917 -28.43 -41.23 0.59
C PRO A 917 -27.87 -42.57 1.11
N GLY A 918 -28.74 -43.56 1.31
CA GLY A 918 -28.39 -44.87 1.88
C GLY A 918 -28.12 -44.92 3.40
N GLY A 919 -27.93 -43.77 4.06
CA GLY A 919 -27.55 -43.67 5.49
C GLY A 919 -28.63 -44.04 6.50
N GLU A 920 -28.48 -43.60 7.75
CA GLU A 920 -29.35 -44.00 8.86
C GLU A 920 -30.81 -43.55 8.69
N ILE A 921 -31.74 -44.35 9.19
CA ILE A 921 -33.18 -44.07 9.15
C ILE A 921 -33.52 -43.14 10.31
N ILE A 922 -33.77 -41.87 10.01
CA ILE A 922 -34.16 -40.85 11.00
C ILE A 922 -35.65 -40.86 11.34
N ALA A 923 -36.49 -41.41 10.45
CA ALA A 923 -37.91 -41.63 10.71
C ALA A 923 -38.52 -42.70 9.78
N THR A 924 -39.54 -43.41 10.28
CA THR A 924 -40.45 -44.20 9.44
C THR A 924 -41.83 -43.55 9.46
N LEU A 925 -42.32 -43.09 8.32
CA LEU A 925 -43.58 -42.33 8.22
C LEU A 925 -44.79 -43.18 8.63
N LYS A 926 -45.64 -42.64 9.51
CA LYS A 926 -46.90 -43.28 9.95
C LYS A 926 -48.12 -42.89 9.10
N MET A 927 -48.05 -41.75 8.43
CA MET A 927 -49.03 -41.25 7.46
C MET A 927 -48.26 -40.78 6.21
N PRO A 928 -48.87 -40.74 5.01
CA PRO A 928 -48.20 -40.16 3.85
C PRO A 928 -48.00 -38.64 4.04
N ILE A 929 -46.98 -38.08 3.38
CA ILE A 929 -46.73 -36.63 3.36
C ILE A 929 -46.45 -36.17 1.93
N TYR A 930 -46.81 -34.93 1.61
CA TYR A 930 -46.44 -34.25 0.36
C TYR A 930 -45.13 -33.48 0.54
N ILE A 931 -44.25 -33.53 -0.44
CA ILE A 931 -42.95 -32.83 -0.42
C ILE A 931 -42.60 -32.23 -1.78
N THR A 932 -41.83 -31.14 -1.71
CA THR A 932 -40.99 -30.65 -2.81
C THR A 932 -39.55 -31.07 -2.50
N GLY A 933 -38.82 -31.60 -3.47
CA GLY A 933 -37.42 -31.99 -3.28
C GLY A 933 -36.57 -31.87 -4.54
N THR A 934 -35.26 -31.91 -4.36
CA THR A 934 -34.26 -31.89 -5.43
C THR A 934 -33.82 -33.30 -5.79
N ILE A 935 -33.87 -33.66 -7.07
CA ILE A 935 -33.41 -34.98 -7.54
C ILE A 935 -31.89 -35.07 -7.37
N LYS A 936 -31.43 -36.17 -6.76
CA LYS A 936 -30.02 -36.59 -6.69
C LYS A 936 -29.95 -38.10 -6.98
N GLY A 937 -29.96 -38.42 -8.28
CA GLY A 937 -30.02 -39.79 -8.80
C GLY A 937 -31.30 -40.51 -8.39
N PHE A 938 -31.17 -41.69 -7.76
CA PHE A 938 -32.28 -42.47 -7.22
C PHE A 938 -32.92 -41.88 -5.95
N TRP A 939 -32.36 -40.78 -5.42
CA TRP A 939 -32.81 -40.14 -4.18
C TRP A 939 -33.42 -38.76 -4.46
N LEU A 940 -34.32 -38.36 -3.56
CA LEU A 940 -34.93 -37.04 -3.52
C LEU A 940 -34.54 -36.37 -2.20
N LYS A 941 -33.86 -35.22 -2.27
CA LYS A 941 -33.43 -34.40 -1.12
C LYS A 941 -34.54 -33.42 -0.76
N PHE A 942 -34.96 -33.39 0.49
CA PHE A 942 -36.02 -32.50 0.99
C PHE A 942 -35.78 -32.12 2.45
N THR A 943 -36.69 -31.34 3.06
CA THR A 943 -36.62 -30.98 4.48
C THR A 943 -37.66 -31.75 5.29
N TYR A 944 -37.24 -32.39 6.38
CA TYR A 944 -38.12 -33.11 7.31
C TYR A 944 -37.84 -32.67 8.75
N ASN A 945 -38.87 -32.24 9.48
CA ASN A 945 -38.77 -31.69 10.84
C ASN A 945 -37.67 -30.62 11.01
N GLY A 946 -37.47 -29.77 10.00
CA GLY A 946 -36.45 -28.71 9.98
C GLY A 946 -35.04 -29.15 9.58
N SER A 947 -34.78 -30.45 9.42
CA SER A 947 -33.48 -30.99 9.00
C SER A 947 -33.47 -31.43 7.52
N THR A 948 -32.29 -31.40 6.89
CA THR A 948 -32.11 -32.03 5.56
C THR A 948 -32.36 -33.54 5.66
N ALA A 949 -33.11 -34.08 4.71
CA ALA A 949 -33.54 -35.46 4.67
C ALA A 949 -33.57 -36.02 3.23
N TYR A 950 -33.51 -37.34 3.12
CA TYR A 950 -33.49 -38.05 1.84
C TYR A 950 -34.50 -39.20 1.83
N VAL A 951 -35.14 -39.40 0.68
CA VAL A 951 -36.04 -40.53 0.41
C VAL A 951 -35.72 -41.14 -0.95
N ALA A 952 -35.90 -42.45 -1.12
CA ALA A 952 -35.71 -43.11 -2.41
C ALA A 952 -36.90 -42.82 -3.34
N ARG A 953 -36.66 -42.45 -4.60
CA ARG A 953 -37.72 -42.09 -5.56
C ARG A 953 -38.70 -43.24 -5.82
N SER A 954 -38.27 -44.50 -5.66
CA SER A 954 -39.13 -45.70 -5.75
C SER A 954 -40.26 -45.76 -4.71
N VAL A 955 -40.12 -45.12 -3.54
CA VAL A 955 -41.18 -45.06 -2.51
C VAL A 955 -42.02 -43.78 -2.54
N THR A 956 -41.82 -42.94 -3.56
CA THR A 956 -42.65 -41.75 -3.82
C THR A 956 -43.78 -42.04 -4.83
N THR A 957 -44.70 -41.12 -5.03
CA THR A 957 -45.81 -41.19 -6.00
C THR A 957 -46.36 -39.78 -6.29
N THR A 958 -46.66 -39.47 -7.55
CA THR A 958 -47.35 -38.25 -7.95
C THR A 958 -48.86 -38.32 -7.73
N SER A 959 -49.45 -39.52 -7.64
CA SER A 959 -50.87 -39.70 -7.31
C SER A 959 -51.14 -39.44 -5.82
N PRO A 960 -52.16 -38.62 -5.47
CA PRO A 960 -52.65 -38.44 -4.10
C PRO A 960 -52.94 -39.77 -3.38
N PRO A 961 -52.32 -40.03 -2.21
CA PRO A 961 -52.53 -41.26 -1.45
C PRO A 961 -53.74 -41.15 -0.49
N PRO A 962 -54.41 -42.28 -0.15
CA PRO A 962 -55.41 -42.30 0.90
C PRO A 962 -54.77 -42.12 2.30
N ILE A 963 -55.50 -41.51 3.22
CA ILE A 963 -55.08 -41.23 4.60
C ILE A 963 -56.26 -41.35 5.56
N ASN A 964 -56.02 -41.90 6.74
CA ASN A 964 -57.02 -42.08 7.80
C ASN A 964 -56.42 -41.72 9.16
N GLY A 965 -57.10 -40.89 9.94
CA GLY A 965 -56.64 -40.43 11.24
C GLY A 965 -57.68 -39.64 12.05
N TYR A 966 -57.47 -39.57 13.36
CA TYR A 966 -58.38 -38.98 14.33
C TYR A 966 -58.01 -37.53 14.62
N ALA A 967 -59.01 -36.65 14.72
CA ALA A 967 -58.81 -35.24 15.05
C ALA A 967 -58.17 -35.10 16.44
N ASN A 968 -56.99 -34.46 16.51
CA ASN A 968 -56.20 -34.29 17.75
C ASN A 968 -56.72 -33.17 18.67
N GLY A 969 -57.90 -32.61 18.35
CA GLY A 969 -58.54 -31.50 19.05
C GLY A 969 -59.88 -31.16 18.40
N SER A 970 -60.43 -30.00 18.73
CA SER A 970 -61.53 -29.41 17.94
C SER A 970 -60.96 -28.88 16.62
N VAL A 971 -61.31 -29.48 15.49
CA VAL A 971 -60.70 -29.17 14.18
C VAL A 971 -61.72 -28.57 13.22
N ASN A 972 -61.40 -27.43 12.61
CA ASN A 972 -62.24 -26.76 11.62
C ASN A 972 -62.21 -27.50 10.27
N VAL A 973 -63.36 -27.90 9.76
CA VAL A 973 -63.54 -28.43 8.39
C VAL A 973 -63.80 -27.27 7.43
N ARG A 974 -63.12 -27.26 6.29
CA ARG A 974 -63.24 -26.22 5.25
C ARG A 974 -63.82 -26.77 3.95
N ASN A 975 -64.42 -25.92 3.12
CA ASN A 975 -64.96 -26.31 1.80
C ASN A 975 -63.90 -26.47 0.69
N ALA A 976 -62.68 -26.01 0.95
CA ALA A 976 -61.51 -26.11 0.10
C ALA A 976 -60.24 -26.03 0.98
N PRO A 977 -59.05 -26.40 0.48
CA PRO A 977 -57.78 -26.00 1.07
C PRO A 977 -57.78 -24.50 1.39
N TYR A 978 -57.47 -24.13 2.63
CA TYR A 978 -57.52 -22.74 3.15
C TYR A 978 -58.89 -22.02 3.10
N GLY A 979 -59.93 -22.61 2.49
CA GLY A 979 -61.25 -22.01 2.27
C GLY A 979 -62.11 -21.79 3.52
N ASN A 980 -63.38 -21.41 3.32
CA ASN A 980 -64.30 -21.09 4.41
C ASN A 980 -64.58 -22.31 5.31
N ILE A 981 -64.69 -22.06 6.61
CA ILE A 981 -65.06 -23.08 7.60
C ILE A 981 -66.53 -23.44 7.41
N ILE A 982 -66.81 -24.72 7.14
CA ILE A 982 -68.15 -25.27 6.94
C ILE A 982 -68.60 -26.16 8.10
N GLY A 983 -67.72 -26.45 9.04
CA GLY A 983 -68.07 -27.23 10.23
C GLY A 983 -66.88 -27.50 11.15
N LEU A 984 -67.13 -28.35 12.14
CA LEU A 984 -66.14 -28.79 13.13
C LEU A 984 -66.09 -30.31 13.20
N LEU A 985 -64.91 -30.82 13.58
CA LEU A 985 -64.72 -32.17 14.11
C LEU A 985 -64.44 -32.08 15.60
N SER A 986 -65.03 -33.00 16.37
CA SER A 986 -64.75 -33.15 17.79
C SER A 986 -63.43 -33.91 18.03
N LEU A 987 -62.77 -33.64 19.16
CA LEU A 987 -61.58 -34.40 19.60
C LEU A 987 -61.84 -35.92 19.58
N GLY A 988 -61.01 -36.65 18.84
CA GLY A 988 -61.12 -38.11 18.67
C GLY A 988 -62.07 -38.55 17.55
N GLN A 989 -62.69 -37.64 16.79
CA GLN A 989 -63.48 -37.98 15.62
C GLN A 989 -62.56 -38.45 14.47
N ASN A 990 -62.88 -39.58 13.85
CA ASN A 990 -62.09 -40.14 12.75
C ASN A 990 -62.36 -39.41 11.42
N VAL A 991 -61.31 -39.25 10.62
CA VAL A 991 -61.33 -38.70 9.25
C VAL A 991 -60.65 -39.70 8.34
N SER A 992 -61.34 -40.13 7.27
CA SER A 992 -60.79 -41.01 6.24
C SER A 992 -61.01 -40.37 4.88
N GLY A 993 -59.97 -40.23 4.07
CA GLY A 993 -60.00 -39.44 2.86
C GLY A 993 -58.75 -39.59 1.98
N ILE A 994 -58.58 -38.66 1.06
CA ILE A 994 -57.44 -38.56 0.14
C ILE A 994 -56.59 -37.34 0.53
N LEU A 995 -55.26 -37.49 0.52
CA LEU A 995 -54.33 -36.41 0.80
C LEU A 995 -54.06 -35.60 -0.48
N GLU A 996 -54.76 -34.48 -0.64
CA GLU A 996 -54.48 -33.46 -1.65
C GLU A 996 -53.51 -32.43 -1.05
N GLU A 997 -52.26 -32.51 -1.47
CA GLU A 997 -51.11 -31.77 -0.91
C GLU A 997 -50.98 -31.98 0.62
N ASN A 998 -51.31 -30.96 1.42
CA ASN A 998 -51.28 -30.98 2.89
C ASN A 998 -52.67 -31.13 3.52
N TRP A 999 -53.71 -31.38 2.70
CA TRP A 999 -55.11 -31.39 3.10
C TRP A 999 -55.76 -32.75 2.87
N VAL A 1000 -56.40 -33.29 3.90
CA VAL A 1000 -57.24 -34.49 3.80
C VAL A 1000 -58.62 -34.08 3.33
N LYS A 1001 -58.98 -34.54 2.13
CA LYS A 1001 -60.29 -34.40 1.49
C LYS A 1001 -61.14 -35.62 1.77
N PHE A 1002 -62.33 -35.40 2.32
CA PHE A 1002 -63.25 -36.44 2.74
C PHE A 1002 -64.71 -35.99 2.57
N ASP A 1003 -65.65 -36.92 2.60
CA ASP A 1003 -67.07 -36.57 2.66
C ASP A 1003 -67.43 -36.01 4.04
N TYR A 1004 -67.88 -34.75 4.06
CA TYR A 1004 -68.46 -34.09 5.22
C TYR A 1004 -69.92 -33.73 4.90
N SER A 1005 -70.83 -34.58 5.39
CA SER A 1005 -72.29 -34.41 5.28
C SER A 1005 -72.83 -34.29 3.85
N GLY A 1006 -72.24 -35.01 2.88
CA GLY A 1006 -72.62 -34.98 1.46
C GLY A 1006 -71.90 -33.91 0.65
N THR A 1007 -70.80 -33.34 1.17
CA THR A 1007 -69.99 -32.31 0.51
C THR A 1007 -68.50 -32.55 0.76
N ASN A 1008 -67.63 -32.03 -0.11
CA ASN A 1008 -66.17 -32.15 0.09
C ASN A 1008 -65.72 -31.31 1.30
N GLY A 1009 -65.38 -31.98 2.40
CA GLY A 1009 -64.71 -31.39 3.54
C GLY A 1009 -63.19 -31.53 3.43
N TYR A 1010 -62.47 -30.50 3.85
CA TYR A 1010 -61.00 -30.46 3.91
C TYR A 1010 -60.54 -30.14 5.33
N VAL A 1011 -59.59 -30.92 5.85
CA VAL A 1011 -58.85 -30.63 7.09
C VAL A 1011 -57.35 -30.78 6.83
N ASN A 1012 -56.51 -29.99 7.50
CA ASN A 1012 -55.06 -30.11 7.32
C ASN A 1012 -54.56 -31.44 7.94
N ALA A 1013 -53.64 -32.13 7.29
CA ALA A 1013 -53.16 -33.43 7.75
C ALA A 1013 -52.41 -33.34 9.11
N SER A 1014 -51.82 -32.19 9.45
CA SER A 1014 -51.03 -32.01 10.69
C SER A 1014 -51.86 -31.99 11.97
N VAL A 1015 -53.19 -31.77 11.88
CA VAL A 1015 -54.10 -31.79 13.05
C VAL A 1015 -54.78 -33.14 13.26
N LEU A 1016 -54.40 -34.15 12.48
CA LEU A 1016 -54.81 -35.55 12.65
C LEU A 1016 -53.69 -36.37 13.31
N ARG A 1017 -54.09 -37.42 14.05
CA ARG A 1017 -53.19 -38.43 14.65
C ARG A 1017 -53.66 -39.84 14.30
N ALA A 1018 -52.75 -40.80 14.26
CA ALA A 1018 -53.07 -42.18 13.85
C ALA A 1018 -53.97 -42.96 14.83
N GLU A 1019 -54.05 -42.57 16.12
CA GLU A 1019 -54.59 -43.42 17.20
C GLU A 1019 -55.77 -42.76 17.99
N PRO A 1020 -56.78 -43.52 18.47
CA PRO A 1020 -57.97 -43.02 19.20
C PRO A 1020 -57.74 -42.63 20.69
N PHE A 1021 -58.83 -42.41 21.47
CA PHE A 1021 -58.83 -41.72 22.79
C PHE A 1021 -59.79 -42.33 23.86
N GLU A 1022 -59.40 -42.41 25.13
CA GLU A 1022 -60.14 -43.06 26.24
C GLU A 1022 -60.56 -42.15 27.43
N ALA A 1023 -61.52 -42.58 28.27
CA ALA A 1023 -62.02 -41.84 29.45
C ALA A 1023 -62.76 -42.68 30.53
N THR A 1024 -62.82 -42.16 31.77
CA THR A 1024 -63.53 -42.78 32.93
C THR A 1024 -64.67 -41.88 33.45
N ARG A 1025 -65.82 -42.47 33.82
CA ARG A 1025 -67.06 -41.75 34.23
C ARG A 1025 -67.99 -42.56 35.15
N TYR A 1026 -68.88 -41.87 35.86
CA TYR A 1026 -70.17 -42.40 36.31
C TYR A 1026 -71.28 -42.13 35.26
N VAL A 1027 -72.30 -42.98 35.19
CA VAL A 1027 -73.55 -42.71 34.47
C VAL A 1027 -74.68 -42.46 35.47
N LYS A 1028 -75.45 -41.38 35.28
CA LYS A 1028 -76.48 -40.89 36.22
C LYS A 1028 -77.68 -41.86 36.29
N THR A 1029 -78.46 -41.81 37.38
CA THR A 1029 -79.74 -42.53 37.43
C THR A 1029 -80.75 -41.94 36.43
N GLY A 1030 -81.71 -42.73 35.96
CA GLY A 1030 -82.64 -42.39 34.89
C GLY A 1030 -82.03 -42.39 33.48
N SER A 1031 -80.73 -42.71 33.34
CA SER A 1031 -80.04 -42.67 32.05
C SER A 1031 -80.30 -43.92 31.22
N ASN A 1032 -80.51 -43.73 29.92
CA ASN A 1032 -80.63 -44.82 28.96
C ASN A 1032 -79.26 -45.29 28.47
N ILE A 1033 -78.90 -46.54 28.79
CA ILE A 1033 -77.76 -47.26 28.19
C ILE A 1033 -78.22 -47.84 26.85
N ARG A 1034 -77.42 -47.69 25.79
CA ARG A 1034 -77.78 -48.09 24.42
C ARG A 1034 -76.79 -49.09 23.83
N SER A 1035 -77.23 -49.91 22.88
CA SER A 1035 -76.38 -50.89 22.18
C SER A 1035 -75.45 -50.27 21.13
N THR A 1036 -75.77 -49.06 20.68
CA THR A 1036 -75.03 -48.23 19.71
C THR A 1036 -75.27 -46.74 20.01
N PRO A 1037 -74.44 -45.82 19.49
CA PRO A 1037 -74.76 -44.40 19.44
C PRO A 1037 -76.14 -44.17 18.83
N GLY A 1038 -77.00 -43.38 19.50
CA GLY A 1038 -78.40 -43.13 19.10
C GLY A 1038 -79.37 -44.32 19.21
N GLY A 1039 -78.89 -45.56 19.05
CA GLY A 1039 -79.70 -46.78 18.90
C GLY A 1039 -80.47 -47.25 20.13
N THR A 1040 -81.01 -48.47 20.04
CA THR A 1040 -81.98 -49.03 21.01
C THR A 1040 -81.46 -48.99 22.45
N VAL A 1041 -82.33 -48.60 23.38
CA VAL A 1041 -82.06 -48.62 24.82
C VAL A 1041 -82.01 -50.08 25.28
N ILE A 1042 -80.87 -50.51 25.83
CA ILE A 1042 -80.72 -51.80 26.50
C ILE A 1042 -81.45 -51.74 27.84
N GLU A 1043 -81.24 -50.65 28.60
CA GLU A 1043 -81.72 -50.49 29.96
C GLU A 1043 -81.76 -49.01 30.36
N THR A 1044 -82.84 -48.59 31.00
CA THR A 1044 -82.90 -47.32 31.74
C THR A 1044 -82.43 -47.58 33.17
N LEU A 1045 -81.34 -46.92 33.59
CA LEU A 1045 -80.74 -47.13 34.90
C LEU A 1045 -81.68 -46.68 36.03
N THR A 1046 -82.08 -47.60 36.91
CA THR A 1046 -82.80 -47.28 38.15
C THR A 1046 -81.87 -46.79 39.26
N MET A 1047 -80.58 -47.09 39.17
CA MET A 1047 -79.51 -46.62 40.06
C MET A 1047 -78.25 -46.26 39.23
N PRO A 1048 -77.45 -45.27 39.65
CA PRO A 1048 -76.27 -44.85 38.90
C PRO A 1048 -75.14 -45.89 38.94
N ILE A 1049 -74.29 -45.92 37.91
CA ILE A 1049 -73.21 -46.90 37.73
C ILE A 1049 -71.85 -46.22 37.45
N PHE A 1050 -70.75 -46.95 37.58
CA PHE A 1050 -69.38 -46.51 37.30
C PHE A 1050 -68.75 -47.29 36.15
N VAL A 1051 -68.08 -46.60 35.21
CA VAL A 1051 -67.64 -47.15 33.91
C VAL A 1051 -66.32 -46.54 33.40
N ILE A 1052 -65.58 -47.30 32.59
CA ILE A 1052 -64.38 -46.89 31.84
C ILE A 1052 -64.62 -47.22 30.36
N GLY A 1053 -64.23 -46.35 29.43
CA GLY A 1053 -64.52 -46.56 28.02
C GLY A 1053 -63.82 -45.64 27.03
N THR A 1054 -63.88 -46.00 25.75
CA THR A 1054 -63.36 -45.21 24.62
C THR A 1054 -64.35 -44.08 24.26
N ARG A 1055 -63.86 -42.92 23.82
CA ARG A 1055 -64.71 -41.85 23.27
C ARG A 1055 -64.97 -42.09 21.79
N GLU A 1056 -66.25 -42.25 21.42
CA GLU A 1056 -66.70 -42.34 20.03
C GLU A 1056 -67.79 -41.27 19.82
N GLY A 1057 -67.37 -40.09 19.36
CA GLY A 1057 -68.23 -38.91 19.26
C GLY A 1057 -68.82 -38.50 20.62
N ASP A 1058 -70.10 -38.12 20.64
CA ASP A 1058 -70.84 -37.73 21.84
C ASP A 1058 -71.20 -38.90 22.79
N TYR A 1059 -70.67 -40.10 22.53
CA TYR A 1059 -70.89 -41.28 23.36
C TYR A 1059 -69.59 -41.80 23.99
N LEU A 1060 -69.72 -42.28 25.23
CA LEU A 1060 -68.71 -43.12 25.88
C LEU A 1060 -69.08 -44.59 25.63
N LYS A 1061 -68.15 -45.35 25.07
CA LYS A 1061 -68.27 -46.78 24.74
C LYS A 1061 -67.58 -47.64 25.78
N PHE A 1062 -68.32 -48.47 26.48
CA PHE A 1062 -67.83 -49.32 27.57
C PHE A 1062 -68.51 -50.69 27.53
N VAL A 1063 -68.17 -51.57 28.49
CA VAL A 1063 -68.83 -52.88 28.63
C VAL A 1063 -69.87 -52.81 29.75
N TYR A 1064 -71.11 -53.17 29.45
CA TYR A 1064 -72.21 -53.27 30.42
C TYR A 1064 -72.85 -54.65 30.36
N LYS A 1065 -72.96 -55.32 31.52
CA LYS A 1065 -73.49 -56.70 31.64
C LYS A 1065 -72.90 -57.70 30.61
N GLY A 1066 -71.63 -57.50 30.23
CA GLY A 1066 -70.91 -58.35 29.27
C GLY A 1066 -71.06 -57.99 27.79
N GLN A 1067 -71.80 -56.93 27.44
CA GLN A 1067 -71.98 -56.45 26.07
C GLN A 1067 -71.39 -55.05 25.88
N THR A 1068 -71.01 -54.69 24.64
CA THR A 1068 -70.64 -53.31 24.30
C THR A 1068 -71.85 -52.40 24.44
N ALA A 1069 -71.67 -51.28 25.14
CA ALA A 1069 -72.72 -50.39 25.54
C ALA A 1069 -72.25 -48.92 25.47
N TYR A 1070 -73.20 -48.03 25.21
CA TYR A 1070 -72.96 -46.62 24.97
C TYR A 1070 -73.83 -45.77 25.91
N ALA A 1071 -73.21 -44.77 26.54
CA ALA A 1071 -73.91 -43.70 27.26
C ALA A 1071 -73.53 -42.36 26.64
N HIS A 1072 -74.53 -41.52 26.39
CA HIS A 1072 -74.30 -40.18 25.86
C HIS A 1072 -73.54 -39.33 26.90
N GLN A 1073 -72.54 -38.55 26.50
CA GLN A 1073 -71.63 -37.91 27.44
C GLN A 1073 -72.34 -36.97 28.42
N SER A 1074 -73.42 -36.30 28.02
CA SER A 1074 -74.20 -35.42 28.92
C SER A 1074 -74.89 -36.15 30.09
N VAL A 1075 -75.20 -37.44 29.96
CA VAL A 1075 -75.75 -38.26 31.07
C VAL A 1075 -74.67 -38.90 31.94
N THR A 1076 -73.40 -38.63 31.63
CA THR A 1076 -72.25 -39.02 32.48
C THR A 1076 -71.83 -37.91 33.44
N THR A 1077 -71.00 -38.23 34.42
CA THR A 1077 -70.36 -37.29 35.36
C THR A 1077 -69.06 -37.90 35.92
N THR A 1078 -68.20 -37.10 36.55
CA THR A 1078 -67.09 -37.59 37.38
C THR A 1078 -67.40 -37.58 38.88
N THR A 1079 -68.50 -36.93 39.30
CA THR A 1079 -68.86 -36.73 40.71
C THR A 1079 -69.70 -37.88 41.28
N SER A 1080 -69.36 -38.35 42.49
CA SER A 1080 -70.13 -39.37 43.24
C SER A 1080 -71.59 -38.97 43.48
N PRO A 1081 -72.58 -39.72 42.97
CA PRO A 1081 -74.00 -39.39 43.14
C PRO A 1081 -74.58 -39.86 44.49
N PRO A 1082 -75.64 -39.21 45.01
CA PRO A 1082 -76.46 -39.73 46.10
C PRO A 1082 -77.29 -40.93 45.63
N ILE A 1083 -77.65 -41.81 46.57
CA ILE A 1083 -78.38 -43.06 46.29
C ILE A 1083 -79.20 -43.51 47.50
N THR A 1084 -80.40 -44.03 47.25
CA THR A 1084 -81.33 -44.51 48.26
C THR A 1084 -82.01 -45.78 47.75
N GLY A 1085 -82.13 -46.80 48.59
CA GLY A 1085 -82.82 -48.05 48.27
C GLY A 1085 -83.15 -48.84 49.54
N TYR A 1086 -83.75 -50.01 49.40
CA TYR A 1086 -84.21 -50.88 50.49
C TYR A 1086 -83.49 -52.22 50.42
N THR A 1087 -83.06 -52.76 51.57
CA THR A 1087 -82.37 -54.06 51.62
C THR A 1087 -83.30 -55.20 51.17
N GLY A 1088 -82.96 -55.86 50.06
CA GLY A 1088 -83.78 -56.93 49.49
C GLY A 1088 -83.80 -58.25 50.26
N GLY A 1089 -83.10 -58.30 51.40
CA GLY A 1089 -82.87 -59.46 52.28
C GLY A 1089 -82.05 -59.02 53.51
N LEU A 1090 -81.45 -59.97 54.24
CA LEU A 1090 -80.43 -59.62 55.24
C LEU A 1090 -79.16 -59.15 54.54
N VAL A 1091 -78.70 -57.92 54.80
CA VAL A 1091 -77.51 -57.34 54.15
C VAL A 1091 -76.48 -56.92 55.19
N ASN A 1092 -75.23 -57.32 54.97
CA ASN A 1092 -74.10 -57.00 55.83
C ASN A 1092 -73.64 -55.54 55.65
N VAL A 1093 -73.54 -54.79 56.75
CA VAL A 1093 -72.98 -53.44 56.78
C VAL A 1093 -71.50 -53.55 57.10
N ARG A 1094 -70.64 -52.91 56.31
CA ARG A 1094 -69.17 -52.95 56.45
C ARG A 1094 -68.62 -51.58 56.87
N ASN A 1095 -67.46 -51.54 57.52
CA ASN A 1095 -66.78 -50.29 57.91
C ASN A 1095 -66.17 -49.52 56.72
N ALA A 1096 -65.93 -50.19 55.60
CA ALA A 1096 -65.41 -49.65 54.35
C ALA A 1096 -65.98 -50.47 53.17
N PRO A 1097 -65.86 -49.99 51.92
CA PRO A 1097 -66.03 -50.83 50.73
C PRO A 1097 -65.18 -52.11 50.85
N ASN A 1098 -65.78 -53.29 50.69
CA ASN A 1098 -65.19 -54.61 50.96
C ASN A 1098 -64.70 -54.88 52.41
N GLY A 1099 -64.69 -53.91 53.32
CA GLY A 1099 -64.11 -54.00 54.68
C GLY A 1099 -64.85 -54.92 55.66
N SER A 1100 -64.39 -54.96 56.91
CA SER A 1100 -64.97 -55.81 57.97
C SER A 1100 -66.45 -55.50 58.23
N ILE A 1101 -67.24 -56.54 58.49
CA ILE A 1101 -68.67 -56.41 58.84
C ILE A 1101 -68.79 -55.82 60.25
N ILE A 1102 -69.58 -54.75 60.39
CA ILE A 1102 -69.83 -54.03 61.66
C ILE A 1102 -71.27 -54.16 62.15
N GLY A 1103 -72.12 -54.86 61.39
CA GLY A 1103 -73.51 -55.12 61.71
C GLY A 1103 -74.28 -55.61 60.51
N THR A 1104 -75.58 -55.83 60.68
CA THR A 1104 -76.48 -56.25 59.61
C THR A 1104 -77.71 -55.34 59.55
N LEU A 1105 -78.32 -55.28 58.38
CA LEU A 1105 -79.64 -54.70 58.16
C LEU A 1105 -80.60 -55.82 57.77
N PRO A 1106 -81.75 -55.98 58.45
CA PRO A 1106 -82.79 -56.92 58.03
C PRO A 1106 -83.41 -56.48 56.69
N ALA A 1107 -84.24 -57.34 56.10
CA ALA A 1107 -84.97 -57.04 54.88
C ALA A 1107 -85.89 -55.81 55.01
N ASN A 1108 -86.18 -55.17 53.88
CA ASN A 1108 -87.02 -53.98 53.74
C ASN A 1108 -86.56 -52.75 54.54
N ARG A 1109 -85.28 -52.68 54.96
CA ARG A 1109 -84.74 -51.51 55.66
C ARG A 1109 -84.14 -50.52 54.66
N LYS A 1110 -84.66 -49.28 54.69
CA LYS A 1110 -84.17 -48.16 53.88
C LYS A 1110 -82.72 -47.83 54.22
N VAL A 1111 -81.87 -47.79 53.19
CA VAL A 1111 -80.49 -47.28 53.20
C VAL A 1111 -80.46 -46.03 52.33
N SER A 1112 -79.86 -44.95 52.81
CA SER A 1112 -79.78 -43.68 52.09
C SER A 1112 -78.40 -43.07 52.32
N GLY A 1113 -77.70 -42.72 51.24
CA GLY A 1113 -76.28 -42.37 51.31
C GLY A 1113 -75.71 -41.84 50.00
N THR A 1114 -74.39 -41.96 49.85
CA THR A 1114 -73.64 -41.56 48.63
C THR A 1114 -72.87 -42.73 48.04
N LEU A 1115 -72.76 -42.78 46.71
CA LEU A 1115 -72.13 -43.87 45.99
C LEU A 1115 -70.61 -43.63 45.84
N ILE A 1116 -69.82 -44.52 46.45
CA ILE A 1116 -68.36 -44.60 46.30
C ILE A 1116 -68.03 -45.88 45.54
N GLY A 1117 -67.62 -45.76 44.27
CA GLY A 1117 -67.55 -46.90 43.35
C GLY A 1117 -68.91 -47.57 43.20
N ASN A 1118 -69.04 -48.82 43.69
CA ASN A 1118 -70.31 -49.58 43.75
C ASN A 1118 -70.87 -49.73 45.18
N TRP A 1119 -70.45 -48.89 46.14
CA TRP A 1119 -70.82 -49.00 47.56
C TRP A 1119 -71.55 -47.76 48.06
N VAL A 1120 -72.67 -47.95 48.78
CA VAL A 1120 -73.44 -46.88 49.42
C VAL A 1120 -72.87 -46.58 50.80
N LYS A 1121 -72.31 -45.38 50.97
CA LYS A 1121 -71.84 -44.82 52.25
C LYS A 1121 -72.98 -44.13 52.99
N PHE A 1122 -73.31 -44.59 54.20
CA PHE A 1122 -74.41 -44.06 55.02
C PHE A 1122 -74.07 -44.09 56.52
N ASN A 1123 -74.96 -43.58 57.37
CA ASN A 1123 -74.82 -43.66 58.84
C ASN A 1123 -75.57 -44.90 59.37
N TYR A 1124 -74.87 -45.78 60.07
CA TYR A 1124 -75.39 -46.97 60.73
C TYR A 1124 -75.04 -46.90 62.23
N SER A 1125 -76.06 -46.80 63.08
CA SER A 1125 -75.92 -46.79 64.55
C SER A 1125 -74.87 -45.82 65.09
N GLY A 1126 -74.75 -44.62 64.49
CA GLY A 1126 -73.81 -43.58 64.89
C GLY A 1126 -72.40 -43.68 64.30
N ARG A 1127 -72.16 -44.61 63.36
CA ARG A 1127 -70.88 -44.78 62.64
C ARG A 1127 -71.11 -44.80 61.13
N ILE A 1128 -70.05 -44.58 60.35
CA ILE A 1128 -70.12 -44.75 58.89
C ILE A 1128 -70.22 -46.25 58.57
N GLY A 1129 -71.26 -46.62 57.84
CA GLY A 1129 -71.46 -47.95 57.28
C GLY A 1129 -71.46 -47.91 55.76
N TYR A 1130 -71.06 -49.02 55.14
CA TYR A 1130 -71.09 -49.24 53.70
C TYR A 1130 -71.90 -50.51 53.39
N VAL A 1131 -72.79 -50.40 52.41
CA VAL A 1131 -73.56 -51.52 51.83
C VAL A 1131 -73.30 -51.57 50.33
N TYR A 1132 -73.16 -52.76 49.76
CA TYR A 1132 -72.95 -52.91 48.32
C TYR A 1132 -74.22 -52.50 47.57
N ALA A 1133 -74.14 -51.51 46.68
CA ALA A 1133 -75.31 -50.89 46.08
C ALA A 1133 -76.20 -51.88 45.29
N PRO A 1134 -75.65 -52.86 44.54
CA PRO A 1134 -76.45 -53.91 43.89
C PRO A 1134 -77.24 -54.85 44.81
N LEU A 1135 -77.12 -54.75 46.15
CA LEU A 1135 -77.96 -55.49 47.12
C LEU A 1135 -79.15 -54.68 47.63
N LEU A 1136 -79.30 -53.44 47.18
CA LEU A 1136 -80.49 -52.61 47.41
C LEU A 1136 -81.48 -52.77 46.24
N LYS A 1137 -82.77 -52.63 46.56
CA LYS A 1137 -83.90 -52.56 45.64
C LYS A 1137 -84.58 -51.20 45.74
#